data_AF-A0A016S449-F1
#
_entry.id   AF-A0A016S449-F1
#
_cell.length_a   1.000
_cell.length_b   1.000
_cell.length_c   1.000
_cell.angle_alpha   90.00
_cell.angle_beta   90.00
_cell.angle_gamma   90.00
#
_symmetry.space_group_name_H-M   'P 1'
#
loop_
_entity.id
_entity.type
_entity.pdbx_description
1 polymer ?
#
loop_
_entity_poly.entity_id
_entity_poly.type
_entity_poly.pdbx_seq_one_letter_code
_entity_poly.pdbx_strand_id
1 'polypeptide(L)'
;MFLILAVFVLILWGLLRNIGIISSWLLSTVLRCPLEVGSVGWCRLSDVRLRLPSGLLVHVDVCQIQLFSTLVSKPLLLSLGDVRVEGDTHSLAQASSTAGRKPSNVSIAKRSIVSRVVQMVQYCGLYINRGHLVLLDALPGCMIHVTVDELLVEAFRSRESWQLEVSCRLARGKAMLRRATTGHSLLDVALQFRLSLDVAGGRLINVRFRIEDPTVDLSSGVFAALEKQTSSSESSSPSEEVIPPANGQQTSSFIADLSDLSIETNNCLIKYNGAIAQESRTMILSVRGLSVLKDGGKVQARIAGLTIEDQGQRFSIRTSLLVLSHEIRTAGVNVQISSDSVQTKLSVQDLVWWKIHADECIMSVVGKAMVPSKSVPQRGLPTLFAVELASISCDLVDLDSFQSTLSVQFFSITKTMEVLEIGVDCLCISAPYVNTADATFERHQWGQSVFIGAALVQCRLNEATRGFIIGIDDCKLEWSDKLAEQIKQLSSVMSTNASNNQNTPLVAKTVNIRLNMKRAAVISVVKESSYLALLCDEVEAECDGSRSFAISAQHARIVSAPVHETFVDLLVLRNTSKFVPPVDRGSDAPWRCWNQAKNDARKNMRAAAWDEQRVNRPQLCFETDVLCVTFEVVNPAISNVTCSSGSLVYLVWSPLLHRILYHMGQVIASTFLPSKAGKGSPRKSPRQLQYRLLTNHAIELVLELPRHHR
;
A
#
# COMPACT_ATOMS: atom_id res chain seq x y z
N MET A 1 80.42 4.54 40.64
CA MET A 1 79.62 3.91 39.56
C MET A 1 78.37 3.20 40.09
N PHE A 2 78.48 2.25 41.04
CA PHE A 2 77.33 1.55 41.61
C PHE A 2 76.27 2.44 42.27
N LEU A 3 76.67 3.52 42.97
CA LEU A 3 75.74 4.47 43.57
C LEU A 3 74.93 5.24 42.51
N ILE A 4 75.58 5.62 41.40
CA ILE A 4 74.94 6.33 40.28
C ILE A 4 73.97 5.40 39.56
N LEU A 5 74.34 4.13 39.37
CA LEU A 5 73.46 3.11 38.80
C LEU A 5 72.25 2.85 39.72
N ALA A 6 72.45 2.75 41.04
CA ALA A 6 71.37 2.54 42.00
C ALA A 6 70.42 3.74 42.09
N VAL A 7 70.95 4.96 42.09
CA VAL A 7 70.15 6.20 42.04
C VAL A 7 69.41 6.31 40.70
N PHE A 8 70.04 5.97 39.58
CA PHE A 8 69.39 5.94 38.27
C PHE A 8 68.26 4.91 38.22
N VAL A 9 68.47 3.71 38.78
CA VAL A 9 67.43 2.66 38.88
C VAL A 9 66.29 3.09 39.82
N LEU A 10 66.59 3.75 40.94
CA LEU A 10 65.57 4.29 41.86
C LEU A 10 64.77 5.44 41.22
N ILE A 11 65.42 6.34 40.48
CA ILE A 11 64.76 7.41 39.74
C ILE A 11 63.93 6.83 38.60
N LEU A 12 64.45 5.86 37.85
CA LEU A 12 63.75 5.17 36.78
C LEU A 12 62.55 4.39 37.34
N TRP A 13 62.70 3.72 38.48
CA TRP A 13 61.62 3.02 39.17
C TRP A 13 60.56 3.98 39.72
N GLY A 14 60.98 5.11 40.31
CA GLY A 14 60.08 6.18 40.74
C GLY A 14 59.34 6.85 39.59
N LEU A 15 60.00 7.06 38.45
CA LEU A 15 59.39 7.52 37.20
C LEU A 15 58.39 6.49 36.68
N LEU A 16 58.79 5.22 36.54
CA LEU A 16 57.91 4.14 36.07
C LEU A 16 56.66 3.98 36.94
N ARG A 17 56.78 4.13 38.27
CA ARG A 17 55.65 4.09 39.21
C ARG A 17 54.71 5.30 39.08
N ASN A 18 55.25 6.47 38.75
CA ASN A 18 54.49 7.72 38.63
C ASN A 18 54.10 8.07 37.18
N ILE A 19 54.50 7.28 36.19
CA ILE A 19 54.17 7.49 34.77
C ILE A 19 52.65 7.56 34.57
N GLY A 20 51.87 6.78 35.32
CA GLY A 20 50.40 6.88 35.30
C GLY A 20 49.90 8.29 35.60
N ILE A 21 50.36 8.87 36.71
CA ILE A 21 49.97 10.22 37.16
C ILE A 21 50.49 11.29 36.19
N ILE A 22 51.74 11.18 35.75
CA ILE A 22 52.37 12.11 34.80
C ILE A 22 51.64 12.07 33.45
N SER A 23 51.26 10.88 32.97
CA SER A 23 50.51 10.72 31.73
C SER A 23 49.09 11.27 31.85
N SER A 24 48.39 11.02 32.97
CA SER A 24 47.07 11.60 33.27
C SER A 24 47.12 13.13 33.25
N TRP A 25 48.16 13.71 33.87
CA TRP A 25 48.38 15.16 33.89
C TRP A 25 48.71 15.71 32.50
N LEU A 26 49.59 15.04 31.73
CA LEU A 26 49.94 15.46 30.38
C LEU A 26 48.73 15.38 29.43
N LEU A 27 48.00 14.25 29.43
CA LEU A 27 46.83 14.03 28.59
C LEU A 27 45.67 14.95 28.97
N SER A 28 45.43 15.19 30.26
CA SER A 28 44.40 16.14 30.70
C SER A 28 44.73 17.58 30.29
N THR A 29 46.01 17.96 30.29
CA THR A 29 46.48 19.28 29.82
C THR A 29 46.29 19.44 28.31
N VAL A 30 46.57 18.39 27.53
CA VAL A 30 46.42 18.38 26.06
C VAL A 30 44.94 18.35 25.66
N LEU A 31 44.14 17.48 26.28
CA LEU A 31 42.72 17.27 25.93
C LEU A 31 41.79 18.28 26.61
N ARG A 32 42.26 19.05 27.59
CA ARG A 32 41.48 20.00 28.39
C ARG A 32 40.26 19.37 29.06
N CYS A 33 40.37 18.10 29.46
CA CYS A 33 39.33 17.35 30.13
C CYS A 33 39.95 16.57 31.31
N PRO A 34 39.24 16.42 32.44
CA PRO A 34 39.69 15.54 33.52
C PRO A 34 39.74 14.10 33.01
N LEU A 35 40.97 13.56 32.95
CA LEU A 35 41.29 12.23 32.48
C LEU A 35 42.07 11.51 33.57
N GLU A 36 41.59 10.33 33.97
CA GLU A 36 42.22 9.43 34.93
C GLU A 36 42.73 8.20 34.18
N VAL A 37 44.02 7.87 34.33
CA VAL A 37 44.63 6.65 33.75
C VAL A 37 45.05 5.72 34.88
N GLY A 38 44.49 4.51 34.93
CA GLY A 38 44.83 3.52 35.95
C GLY A 38 46.27 2.97 35.80
N SER A 39 46.66 2.56 34.59
CA SER A 39 48.04 2.10 34.33
C SER A 39 48.52 2.36 32.90
N VAL A 40 49.84 2.41 32.72
CA VAL A 40 50.51 2.72 31.45
C VAL A 40 51.62 1.70 31.20
N GLY A 41 51.52 0.96 30.09
CA GLY A 41 52.58 0.18 29.49
C GLY A 41 53.12 0.84 28.21
N TRP A 42 54.12 0.22 27.58
CA TRP A 42 54.88 0.80 26.45
C TRP A 42 53.99 1.30 25.28
N CYS A 43 52.93 0.58 24.94
CA CYS A 43 51.93 0.99 23.95
C CYS A 43 50.49 0.64 24.38
N ARG A 44 50.24 0.54 25.69
CA ARG A 44 48.96 0.10 26.25
C ARG A 44 48.60 0.96 27.46
N LEU A 45 47.45 1.61 27.42
CA LEU A 45 46.83 2.28 28.56
C LEU A 45 45.71 1.37 29.07
N SER A 46 45.51 1.32 30.39
CA SER A 46 44.40 0.58 31.00
C SER A 46 43.60 1.44 31.96
N ASP A 47 42.30 1.18 32.03
CA ASP A 47 41.32 1.89 32.88
C ASP A 47 41.42 3.41 32.67
N VAL A 48 41.15 3.84 31.44
CA VAL A 48 41.11 5.25 31.07
C VAL A 48 39.70 5.78 31.30
N ARG A 49 39.54 6.75 32.18
CA ARG A 49 38.26 7.42 32.45
C ARG A 49 38.35 8.87 32.03
N LEU A 50 37.49 9.25 31.09
CA LEU A 50 37.38 10.59 30.55
C LEU A 50 36.02 11.15 30.93
N ARG A 51 36.02 12.21 31.74
CA ARG A 51 34.81 12.97 32.07
C ARG A 51 34.73 14.17 31.13
N LEU A 52 33.76 14.13 30.21
CA LEU A 52 33.53 15.24 29.30
C LEU A 52 32.78 16.37 30.03
N PRO A 53 33.00 17.64 29.61
CA PRO A 53 32.26 18.79 30.16
C PRO A 53 30.74 18.69 29.97
N SER A 54 30.30 17.83 29.07
CA SER A 54 28.90 17.57 28.74
C SER A 54 28.19 16.60 29.68
N GLY A 55 28.85 16.11 30.74
CA GLY A 55 28.26 15.11 31.64
C GLY A 55 28.33 13.66 31.13
N LEU A 56 28.99 13.43 29.98
CA LEU A 56 29.32 12.09 29.48
C LEU A 56 30.56 11.55 30.19
N LEU A 57 30.44 10.35 30.76
CA LEU A 57 31.54 9.56 31.27
C LEU A 57 31.92 8.51 30.22
N VAL A 58 33.13 8.63 29.68
CA VAL A 58 33.70 7.61 28.78
C VAL A 58 34.75 6.83 29.56
N HIS A 59 34.51 5.54 29.71
CA HIS A 59 35.41 4.59 30.33
C HIS A 59 35.93 3.62 29.26
N VAL A 60 37.24 3.37 29.26
CA VAL A 60 37.89 2.46 28.33
C VAL A 60 38.81 1.55 29.12
N ASP A 61 38.51 0.25 29.16
CA ASP A 61 39.30 -0.70 29.95
C ASP A 61 40.71 -0.87 29.40
N VAL A 62 40.85 -0.98 28.07
CA VAL A 62 42.15 -1.14 27.42
C VAL A 62 42.23 -0.28 26.17
N CYS A 63 43.24 0.58 26.08
CA CYS A 63 43.58 1.32 24.86
C CYS A 63 44.99 0.93 24.44
N GLN A 64 45.15 0.31 23.27
CA GLN A 64 46.43 -0.21 22.78
C GLN A 64 46.72 0.31 21.39
N ILE A 65 47.97 0.70 21.13
CA ILE A 65 48.47 0.98 19.79
C ILE A 65 49.27 -0.25 19.33
N GLN A 66 48.82 -0.91 18.27
CA GLN A 66 49.51 -2.03 17.65
C GLN A 66 50.23 -1.58 16.38
N LEU A 67 51.46 -2.03 16.20
CA LEU A 67 52.26 -1.85 14.99
C LEU A 67 52.21 -3.15 14.17
N PHE A 68 51.89 -3.06 12.88
CA PHE A 68 51.83 -4.18 11.92
C PHE A 68 50.85 -5.31 12.33
N SER A 69 49.58 -4.95 12.58
CA SER A 69 48.52 -5.94 12.85
C SER A 69 48.11 -6.68 11.58
N THR A 70 47.71 -7.95 11.70
CA THR A 70 47.11 -8.74 10.60
C THR A 70 45.62 -8.44 10.39
N LEU A 71 44.99 -7.71 11.31
CA LEU A 71 43.56 -7.42 11.29
C LEU A 71 43.19 -6.24 10.37
N VAL A 72 44.17 -5.40 10.04
CA VAL A 72 43.97 -4.12 9.35
C VAL A 72 45.04 -3.98 8.28
N SER A 73 44.68 -3.37 7.15
CA SER A 73 45.60 -3.12 6.02
C SER A 73 46.71 -2.10 6.32
N LYS A 74 46.76 -1.55 7.54
CA LYS A 74 47.53 -0.35 7.92
C LYS A 74 48.62 -0.66 8.96
N PRO A 75 49.73 0.10 8.94
CA PRO A 75 50.86 -0.14 9.83
C PRO A 75 50.59 0.21 11.30
N LEU A 76 49.64 1.11 11.59
CA LEU A 76 49.23 1.47 12.95
C LEU A 76 47.76 1.12 13.16
N LEU A 77 47.45 0.48 14.27
CA LEU A 77 46.09 0.17 14.70
C LEU A 77 45.87 0.65 16.12
N LEU A 78 44.92 1.57 16.31
CA LEU A 78 44.42 1.95 17.63
C LEU A 78 43.29 0.99 18.01
N SER A 79 43.56 0.12 18.98
CA SER A 79 42.59 -0.84 19.53
C SER A 79 42.04 -0.34 20.86
N LEU A 80 40.73 -0.15 20.95
CA LEU A 80 40.01 0.14 22.18
C LEU A 80 39.23 -1.12 22.59
N GLY A 81 39.46 -1.64 23.80
CA GLY A 81 38.77 -2.78 24.37
C GLY A 81 37.86 -2.36 25.52
N ASP A 82 36.61 -2.83 25.49
CA ASP A 82 35.52 -2.53 26.43
C ASP A 82 35.38 -1.02 26.69
N VAL A 83 34.76 -0.34 25.72
CA VAL A 83 34.45 1.09 25.79
C VAL A 83 33.05 1.27 26.35
N ARG A 84 32.91 1.93 27.48
CA ARG A 84 31.62 2.22 28.12
C ARG A 84 31.39 3.72 28.15
N VAL A 85 30.28 4.16 27.58
CA VAL A 85 29.87 5.56 27.57
C VAL A 85 28.57 5.66 28.34
N GLU A 86 28.61 6.37 29.46
CA GLU A 86 27.43 6.65 30.28
C GLU A 86 27.12 8.14 30.24
N GLY A 87 25.87 8.50 30.02
CA GLY A 87 25.46 9.92 29.96
C GLY A 87 24.04 10.14 30.44
N ASP A 88 23.85 11.29 31.09
CA ASP A 88 22.54 11.84 31.43
C ASP A 88 22.23 13.01 30.48
N THR A 89 21.15 12.91 29.71
CA THR A 89 20.79 13.89 28.68
C THR A 89 20.45 15.27 29.24
N HIS A 90 20.01 15.37 30.50
CA HIS A 90 19.73 16.66 31.15
C HIS A 90 21.02 17.49 31.32
N SER A 91 22.15 16.83 31.59
CA SER A 91 23.46 17.48 31.70
C SER A 91 24.06 17.83 30.32
N LEU A 92 23.73 17.05 29.28
CA LEU A 92 24.15 17.29 27.90
C LEU A 92 23.51 18.55 27.32
N ALA A 93 22.21 18.76 27.57
CA ALA A 93 21.46 19.93 27.11
C ALA A 93 21.96 21.23 27.78
N GLN A 94 22.27 21.21 29.08
CA GLN A 94 22.80 22.37 29.82
C GLN A 94 24.24 22.75 29.41
N ALA A 95 25.07 21.77 29.02
CA ALA A 95 26.40 22.03 28.49
C ALA A 95 26.37 22.66 27.08
N SER A 96 25.33 22.36 26.30
CA SER A 96 25.14 22.94 24.95
C SER A 96 24.69 24.40 24.99
N SER A 97 23.85 24.79 25.96
CA SER A 97 23.39 26.19 26.13
C SER A 97 24.48 27.13 26.67
N THR A 98 25.47 26.58 27.38
CA THR A 98 26.64 27.33 27.88
C THR A 98 27.80 27.43 26.87
N ALA A 99 27.73 26.69 25.75
CA ALA A 99 28.73 26.72 24.67
C ALA A 99 28.54 27.91 23.68
N GLY A 100 27.57 28.80 23.91
CA GLY A 100 27.32 30.02 23.13
C GLY A 100 28.38 31.14 23.27
N ARG A 101 29.65 30.81 23.55
CA ARG A 101 30.74 31.80 23.52
C ARG A 101 31.29 31.90 22.10
N LYS A 102 31.15 33.09 21.50
CA LYS A 102 31.75 33.51 20.22
C LYS A 102 33.16 32.90 20.03
N PRO A 103 33.46 32.25 18.89
CA PRO A 103 34.80 31.75 18.62
C PRO A 103 35.76 32.95 18.49
N SER A 104 36.67 33.10 19.45
CA SER A 104 37.80 34.01 19.30
C SER A 104 38.74 33.49 18.21
N ASN A 105 39.37 34.42 17.49
CA ASN A 105 40.22 34.21 16.31
C ASN A 105 41.42 33.27 16.56
N VAL A 106 41.20 31.95 16.55
CA VAL A 106 42.24 30.90 16.58
C VAL A 106 42.15 30.02 15.31
N SER A 107 41.78 30.62 14.17
CA SER A 107 41.43 29.90 12.95
C SER A 107 42.63 29.46 12.09
N ILE A 108 43.81 30.07 12.25
CA ILE A 108 44.97 29.81 11.38
C ILE A 108 45.82 28.62 11.89
N ALA A 109 46.05 28.51 13.21
CA ALA A 109 46.80 27.39 13.79
C ALA A 109 46.00 26.06 13.82
N LYS A 110 44.66 26.14 13.91
CA LYS A 110 43.80 24.95 13.90
C LYS A 110 43.78 24.25 12.53
N ARG A 111 43.90 24.99 11.42
CA ARG A 111 43.94 24.40 10.07
C ARG A 111 45.19 23.55 9.81
N SER A 112 46.35 23.89 10.40
CA SER A 112 47.59 23.13 10.21
C SER A 112 47.66 21.86 11.07
N ILE A 113 47.03 21.86 12.25
CA ILE A 113 46.93 20.67 13.10
C ILE A 113 45.91 19.69 12.52
N VAL A 114 44.76 20.18 12.06
CA VAL A 114 43.74 19.34 11.42
C VAL A 114 44.30 18.70 10.15
N SER A 115 45.05 19.43 9.32
CA SER A 115 45.66 18.83 8.12
C SER A 115 46.72 17.76 8.45
N ARG A 116 47.49 17.93 9.53
CA ARG A 116 48.46 16.94 10.02
C ARG A 116 47.79 15.71 10.64
N VAL A 117 46.74 15.89 11.43
CA VAL A 117 45.96 14.79 12.00
C VAL A 117 45.30 13.98 10.89
N VAL A 118 44.72 14.65 9.91
CA VAL A 118 44.16 14.03 8.70
C VAL A 118 45.23 13.21 7.97
N GLN A 119 46.46 13.72 7.82
CA GLN A 119 47.57 12.94 7.25
C GLN A 119 47.93 11.70 8.08
N MET A 120 47.85 11.74 9.42
CA MET A 120 48.12 10.57 10.27
C MET A 120 47.00 9.51 10.22
N VAL A 121 45.74 9.93 10.05
CA VAL A 121 44.59 9.02 9.93
C VAL A 121 44.74 8.04 8.73
N GLN A 122 45.54 8.38 7.73
CA GLN A 122 45.80 7.52 6.56
C GLN A 122 46.58 6.25 6.87
N TYR A 123 47.36 6.31 7.96
CA TYR A 123 48.25 5.23 8.39
C TYR A 123 47.71 4.52 9.65
N CYS A 124 46.57 4.98 10.19
CA CYS A 124 45.99 4.51 11.44
C CYS A 124 44.59 3.92 11.19
N GLY A 125 44.38 2.66 11.55
CA GLY A 125 43.05 2.07 11.71
C GLY A 125 42.53 2.26 13.14
N LEU A 126 41.22 2.34 13.32
CA LEU A 126 40.57 2.31 14.63
C LEU A 126 39.77 1.01 14.75
N TYR A 127 40.02 0.25 15.80
CA TYR A 127 39.29 -0.97 16.13
C TYR A 127 38.73 -0.86 17.55
N ILE A 128 37.41 -1.00 17.69
CA ILE A 128 36.72 -1.03 18.98
C ILE A 128 36.18 -2.44 19.18
N ASN A 129 36.68 -3.10 20.21
CA ASN A 129 36.22 -4.40 20.67
C ASN A 129 35.30 -4.18 21.87
N ARG A 130 34.00 -4.37 21.67
CA ARG A 130 32.90 -4.14 22.63
C ARG A 130 32.76 -2.69 23.07
N GLY A 131 31.78 -2.01 22.49
CA GLY A 131 31.30 -0.71 22.93
C GLY A 131 29.95 -0.84 23.61
N HIS A 132 29.76 -0.16 24.74
CA HIS A 132 28.49 -0.02 25.45
C HIS A 132 28.19 1.46 25.59
N LEU A 133 27.00 1.89 25.19
CA LEU A 133 26.51 3.24 25.38
C LEU A 133 25.19 3.16 26.14
N VAL A 134 25.16 3.78 27.31
CA VAL A 134 23.97 3.88 28.17
C VAL A 134 23.60 5.34 28.31
N LEU A 135 22.48 5.71 27.72
CA LEU A 135 21.91 7.04 27.85
C LEU A 135 20.69 6.95 28.75
N LEU A 136 20.77 7.64 29.88
CA LEU A 136 19.67 7.81 30.81
C LEU A 136 18.84 9.02 30.41
N ASP A 137 17.52 8.86 30.43
CA ASP A 137 16.52 9.91 30.18
C ASP A 137 16.65 10.61 28.81
N ALA A 138 17.19 9.91 27.79
CA ALA A 138 17.16 10.41 26.40
C ALA A 138 15.74 10.67 25.88
N LEU A 139 14.78 9.91 26.38
CA LEU A 139 13.36 10.21 26.36
C LEU A 139 12.84 10.15 27.81
N PRO A 140 11.83 10.93 28.21
CA PRO A 140 11.36 10.99 29.59
C PRO A 140 11.00 9.59 30.13
N GLY A 141 11.74 9.10 31.13
CA GLY A 141 11.51 7.79 31.72
C GLY A 141 11.94 6.60 30.86
N CYS A 142 12.77 6.81 29.84
CA CYS A 142 13.34 5.75 29.01
C CYS A 142 14.86 5.64 29.19
N MET A 143 15.38 4.42 29.08
CA MET A 143 16.80 4.11 28.99
C MET A 143 17.10 3.64 27.56
N ILE A 144 18.12 4.21 26.93
CA ILE A 144 18.65 3.72 25.67
C ILE A 144 19.98 3.01 25.94
N HIS A 145 20.03 1.74 25.58
CA HIS A 145 21.21 0.89 25.72
C HIS A 145 21.66 0.44 24.33
N VAL A 146 22.82 0.90 23.87
CA VAL A 146 23.43 0.49 22.61
C VAL A 146 24.69 -0.31 22.90
N THR A 147 24.81 -1.48 22.28
CA THR A 147 26.00 -2.33 22.34
C THR A 147 26.54 -2.55 20.94
N VAL A 148 27.84 -2.48 20.79
CA VAL A 148 28.55 -2.68 19.52
C VAL A 148 29.61 -3.73 19.77
N ASP A 149 29.53 -4.91 19.15
CA ASP A 149 30.48 -5.99 19.43
C ASP A 149 31.86 -5.70 18.86
N GLU A 150 31.95 -5.37 17.57
CA GLU A 150 33.19 -5.05 16.88
C GLU A 150 32.92 -3.92 15.88
N LEU A 151 33.67 -2.83 15.99
CA LEU A 151 33.65 -1.71 15.06
C LEU A 151 35.07 -1.47 14.53
N LEU A 152 35.24 -1.55 13.22
CA LEU A 152 36.47 -1.25 12.52
C LEU A 152 36.27 -0.03 11.62
N VAL A 153 37.21 0.90 11.66
CA VAL A 153 37.25 2.09 10.82
C VAL A 153 38.62 2.18 10.17
N GLU A 154 38.64 2.20 8.84
CA GLU A 154 39.84 2.38 8.02
C GLU A 154 39.68 3.56 7.08
N ALA A 155 40.76 4.34 6.89
CA ALA A 155 40.80 5.41 5.90
C ALA A 155 41.90 5.14 4.88
N PHE A 156 41.57 5.26 3.60
CA PHE A 156 42.47 5.15 2.47
C PHE A 156 42.59 6.51 1.79
N ARG A 157 43.82 6.88 1.43
CA ARG A 157 44.08 8.10 0.66
C ARG A 157 44.70 7.71 -0.67
N SER A 158 44.07 8.14 -1.76
CA SER A 158 44.66 8.18 -3.09
C SER A 158 45.31 9.56 -3.35
N ARG A 159 45.92 9.75 -4.52
CA ARG A 159 46.53 11.04 -4.91
C ARG A 159 45.51 12.19 -4.88
N GLU A 160 44.26 11.94 -5.26
CA GLU A 160 43.20 12.96 -5.37
C GLU A 160 41.89 12.62 -4.64
N SER A 161 41.76 11.38 -4.12
CA SER A 161 40.56 10.91 -3.41
C SER A 161 40.85 10.33 -2.03
N TRP A 162 39.80 10.18 -1.23
CA TRP A 162 39.79 9.63 0.11
C TRP A 162 38.64 8.64 0.24
N GLN A 163 38.95 7.43 0.69
CA GLN A 163 37.93 6.43 0.99
C GLN A 163 37.90 6.15 2.48
N LEU A 164 36.73 6.18 3.11
CA LEU A 164 36.51 5.78 4.49
C LEU A 164 35.69 4.49 4.48
N GLU A 165 36.22 3.43 5.07
CA GLU A 165 35.50 2.18 5.30
C GLU A 165 35.22 2.01 6.79
N VAL A 166 33.95 1.77 7.13
CA VAL A 166 33.49 1.47 8.48
C VAL A 166 32.75 0.14 8.42
N SER A 167 33.19 -0.85 9.19
CA SER A 167 32.49 -2.12 9.31
C SER A 167 32.14 -2.40 10.77
N CYS A 168 30.88 -2.73 11.02
CA CYS A 168 30.37 -3.12 12.32
C CYS A 168 29.83 -4.55 12.22
N ARG A 169 30.34 -5.45 13.05
CA ARG A 169 29.91 -6.86 13.05
C ARG A 169 28.51 -7.03 13.62
N LEU A 170 28.21 -6.33 14.71
CA LEU A 170 26.88 -6.34 15.32
C LEU A 170 26.72 -5.08 16.17
N ALA A 171 25.70 -4.28 15.86
CA ALA A 171 25.19 -3.23 16.72
C ALA A 171 23.79 -3.63 17.20
N ARG A 172 23.57 -3.61 18.51
CA ARG A 172 22.25 -3.76 19.12
C ARG A 172 21.87 -2.51 19.88
N GLY A 173 20.67 -2.00 19.66
CA GLY A 173 20.11 -0.87 20.38
C GLY A 173 18.79 -1.26 21.02
N LYS A 174 18.64 -1.04 22.32
CA LYS A 174 17.42 -1.34 23.06
C LYS A 174 16.95 -0.11 23.82
N ALA A 175 15.69 0.26 23.64
CA ALA A 175 15.03 1.30 24.42
C ALA A 175 14.03 0.67 25.39
N MET A 176 14.15 0.97 26.68
CA MET A 176 13.30 0.40 27.74
C MET A 176 12.65 1.49 28.59
N LEU A 177 11.44 1.22 29.11
CA LEU A 177 10.75 2.11 30.06
C LEU A 177 11.22 1.84 31.51
N ARG A 178 11.60 2.89 32.24
CA ARG A 178 12.23 2.80 33.58
C ARG A 178 11.29 2.40 34.72
N ARG A 179 9.96 2.50 34.54
CA ARG A 179 8.94 2.26 35.60
C ARG A 179 7.96 1.13 35.32
N ALA A 180 8.12 0.37 34.23
CA ALA A 180 7.26 -0.78 33.98
C ALA A 180 7.76 -1.99 34.80
N THR A 181 6.87 -2.56 35.63
CA THR A 181 7.14 -3.78 36.42
C THR A 181 7.40 -5.02 35.55
N THR A 182 7.08 -4.94 34.26
CA THR A 182 7.44 -5.88 33.20
C THR A 182 8.28 -5.14 32.17
N GLY A 183 9.52 -5.59 31.94
CA GLY A 183 10.49 -4.94 31.05
C GLY A 183 10.14 -4.98 29.56
N HIS A 184 9.00 -4.41 29.17
CA HIS A 184 8.60 -4.27 27.78
C HIS A 184 9.59 -3.35 27.06
N SER A 185 10.32 -3.93 26.11
CA SER A 185 11.18 -3.17 25.20
C SER A 185 10.30 -2.30 24.31
N LEU A 186 10.58 -1.01 24.25
CA LEU A 186 9.90 -0.10 23.34
C LEU A 186 10.39 -0.30 21.91
N LEU A 187 11.71 -0.42 21.78
CA LEU A 187 12.45 -0.60 20.53
C LEU A 187 13.60 -1.57 20.80
N ASP A 188 13.72 -2.62 19.99
CA ASP A 188 14.90 -3.49 19.94
C ASP A 188 15.40 -3.53 18.49
N VAL A 189 16.64 -3.12 18.25
CA VAL A 189 17.25 -3.07 16.92
C VAL A 189 18.53 -3.87 16.98
N ALA A 190 18.73 -4.79 16.05
CA ALA A 190 20.03 -5.43 15.83
C ALA A 190 20.37 -5.36 14.35
N LEU A 191 21.59 -4.96 14.01
CA LEU A 191 22.05 -4.88 12.63
C LEU A 191 23.56 -5.05 12.52
N GLN A 192 23.99 -5.68 11.42
CA GLN A 192 25.37 -5.69 10.94
C GLN A 192 25.47 -4.71 9.78
N PHE A 193 26.52 -3.89 9.71
CA PHE A 193 26.64 -2.95 8.60
C PHE A 193 28.08 -2.71 8.13
N ARG A 194 28.19 -2.32 6.86
CA ARG A 194 29.42 -1.80 6.24
C ARG A 194 29.09 -0.51 5.50
N LEU A 195 29.85 0.53 5.78
CA LEU A 195 29.75 1.83 5.14
C LEU A 195 31.08 2.11 4.43
N SER A 196 31.01 2.47 3.15
CA SER A 196 32.14 2.96 2.37
C SER A 196 31.79 4.33 1.81
N LEU A 197 32.61 5.33 2.09
CA LEU A 197 32.46 6.70 1.61
C LEU A 197 33.66 7.04 0.74
N ASP A 198 33.46 7.44 -0.51
CA ASP A 198 34.52 7.98 -1.37
C ASP A 198 34.36 9.49 -1.55
N VAL A 199 35.44 10.24 -1.37
CA VAL A 199 35.49 11.70 -1.41
C VAL A 199 36.64 12.11 -2.32
N ALA A 200 36.35 12.78 -3.44
CA ALA A 200 37.39 13.42 -4.26
C ALA A 200 37.02 14.86 -4.60
N GLY A 201 38.05 15.71 -4.78
CA GLY A 201 37.86 17.13 -5.06
C GLY A 201 37.05 17.90 -3.99
N GLY A 202 36.98 17.38 -2.77
CA GLY A 202 36.18 17.96 -1.67
C GLY A 202 34.67 17.68 -1.76
N ARG A 203 34.23 16.80 -2.68
CA ARG A 203 32.84 16.34 -2.81
C ARG A 203 32.75 14.84 -2.53
N LEU A 204 31.61 14.43 -2.01
CA LEU A 204 31.33 13.02 -1.72
C LEU A 204 30.84 12.37 -3.02
N ILE A 205 31.63 11.44 -3.56
CA ILE A 205 31.41 10.86 -4.89
C ILE A 205 30.49 9.64 -4.79
N ASN A 206 30.79 8.74 -3.86
CA ASN A 206 30.09 7.48 -3.72
C ASN A 206 29.83 7.17 -2.25
N VAL A 207 28.57 6.84 -1.94
CA VAL A 207 28.17 6.26 -0.66
C VAL A 207 27.68 4.84 -0.91
N ARG A 208 28.41 3.86 -0.39
CA ARG A 208 27.93 2.48 -0.34
C ARG A 208 27.63 2.11 1.10
N PHE A 209 26.37 1.83 1.40
CA PHE A 209 25.93 1.38 2.71
C PHE A 209 25.26 0.02 2.59
N ARG A 210 25.82 -0.99 3.25
CA ARG A 210 25.31 -2.36 3.24
C ARG A 210 24.92 -2.78 4.64
N ILE A 211 23.70 -3.28 4.82
CA ILE A 211 23.17 -3.80 6.06
C ILE A 211 22.85 -5.28 5.90
N GLU A 212 23.30 -6.11 6.83
CA GLU A 212 23.10 -7.55 6.83
C GLU A 212 22.22 -7.95 8.03
N ASP A 213 21.19 -8.73 7.75
CA ASP A 213 20.23 -9.31 8.70
C ASP A 213 19.69 -8.31 9.76
N PRO A 214 19.17 -7.12 9.37
CA PRO A 214 18.64 -6.20 10.36
C PRO A 214 17.33 -6.72 10.93
N THR A 215 17.25 -6.75 12.26
CA THR A 215 16.04 -7.08 13.00
C THR A 215 15.58 -5.88 13.81
N VAL A 216 14.33 -5.47 13.65
CA VAL A 216 13.71 -4.37 14.39
C VAL A 216 12.43 -4.87 15.05
N ASP A 217 12.31 -4.72 16.36
CA ASP A 217 11.09 -4.98 17.12
C ASP A 217 10.59 -3.67 17.73
N LEU A 218 9.36 -3.30 17.38
CA LEU A 218 8.73 -2.03 17.73
C LEU A 218 7.44 -2.32 18.49
N SER A 219 7.19 -1.58 19.56
CA SER A 219 5.89 -1.56 20.23
C SER A 219 5.15 -0.24 19.99
N SER A 220 3.82 -0.28 20.06
CA SER A 220 2.97 0.92 20.01
C SER A 220 3.34 1.96 21.08
N GLY A 221 3.93 1.54 22.21
CA GLY A 221 4.40 2.43 23.28
C GLY A 221 5.46 3.45 22.86
N VAL A 222 6.18 3.23 21.76
CA VAL A 222 7.13 4.21 21.20
C VAL A 222 6.43 5.51 20.83
N PHE A 223 5.24 5.42 20.22
CA PHE A 223 4.47 6.59 19.80
C PHE A 223 3.93 7.37 20.98
N ALA A 224 3.48 6.68 22.04
CA ALA A 224 3.06 7.32 23.28
C ALA A 224 4.20 8.07 24.00
N ALA A 225 5.44 7.55 23.91
CA ALA A 225 6.62 8.23 24.44
C ALA A 225 6.99 9.49 23.64
N LEU A 226 6.86 9.43 22.30
CA LEU A 226 7.04 10.58 21.40
C LEU A 226 5.99 11.68 21.63
N GLU A 227 4.72 11.29 21.79
CA GLU A 227 3.63 12.26 21.99
C GLU A 227 3.84 13.12 23.26
N LYS A 228 4.32 12.50 24.36
CA LYS A 228 4.65 13.20 25.61
C LYS A 228 5.71 14.28 25.44
N GLN A 229 6.68 14.10 24.54
CA GLN A 229 7.66 15.14 24.24
C GLN A 229 7.06 16.30 23.45
N THR A 230 6.31 15.99 22.37
CA THR A 230 5.69 17.03 21.53
C THR A 230 4.72 17.92 22.32
N SER A 231 3.96 17.35 23.26
CA SER A 231 3.06 18.08 24.15
C SER A 231 3.77 18.90 25.24
N SER A 232 4.93 18.44 25.72
CA SER A 232 5.71 19.16 26.74
C SER A 232 6.41 20.43 26.22
N SER A 233 6.57 20.56 24.90
CA SER A 233 7.20 21.73 24.28
C SER A 233 6.26 22.94 24.11
N GLU A 234 4.94 22.76 24.27
CA GLU A 234 3.94 23.83 24.08
C GLU A 234 3.70 24.68 25.35
N SER A 235 4.32 24.36 26.49
CA SER A 235 4.08 25.05 27.77
C SER A 235 5.18 26.00 28.24
N SER A 236 6.22 26.25 27.43
CA SER A 236 7.16 27.35 27.68
C SER A 236 6.78 28.61 26.88
N SER A 237 6.55 29.70 27.60
CA SER A 237 6.18 31.05 27.15
C SER A 237 7.03 31.62 25.99
N PRO A 238 6.52 32.63 25.24
CA PRO A 238 7.13 33.12 24.01
C PRO A 238 8.41 33.90 24.34
N SER A 239 9.55 33.40 23.87
CA SER A 239 10.81 34.15 23.89
C SER A 239 11.16 34.56 22.46
N GLU A 240 11.27 35.88 22.30
CA GLU A 240 11.93 36.67 21.27
C GLU A 240 12.00 36.10 19.84
N GLU A 241 11.36 36.83 18.91
CA GLU A 241 11.65 36.79 17.48
C GLU A 241 13.16 36.92 17.23
N VAL A 242 13.84 35.79 17.10
CA VAL A 242 15.14 35.72 16.45
C VAL A 242 14.87 35.90 14.96
N ILE A 243 15.07 37.13 14.49
CA ILE A 243 15.18 37.49 13.08
C ILE A 243 16.11 36.46 12.42
N PRO A 244 15.63 35.66 11.44
CA PRO A 244 16.52 34.76 10.71
C PRO A 244 17.53 35.64 9.95
N PRO A 245 18.84 35.36 10.01
CA PRO A 245 19.80 36.10 9.23
C PRO A 245 19.40 35.96 7.75
N ALA A 246 19.12 37.10 7.13
CA ALA A 246 18.89 37.25 5.71
C ALA A 246 20.19 36.92 4.94
N ASN A 247 20.46 35.64 4.79
CA ASN A 247 21.35 35.09 3.77
C ASN A 247 20.80 33.73 3.40
N GLY A 248 20.12 33.68 2.26
CA GLY A 248 19.60 32.46 1.67
C GLY A 248 20.72 31.53 1.27
N GLN A 249 21.22 30.73 2.21
CA GLN A 249 21.73 29.40 1.89
C GLN A 249 20.53 28.47 1.91
N GLN A 250 20.00 28.20 0.72
CA GLN A 250 19.21 27.00 0.48
C GLN A 250 19.99 25.85 1.09
N THR A 251 19.40 25.18 2.08
CA THR A 251 19.85 23.87 2.52
C THR A 251 19.64 22.93 1.35
N SER A 252 20.62 22.88 0.42
CA SER A 252 20.65 21.86 -0.62
C SER A 252 20.59 20.53 0.11
N SER A 253 19.54 19.76 -0.18
CA SER A 253 19.36 18.47 0.46
C SER A 253 20.59 17.64 0.14
N PHE A 254 21.35 17.24 1.18
CA PHE A 254 22.60 16.48 1.08
C PHE A 254 22.51 15.29 0.09
N ILE A 255 21.32 14.69 -0.03
CA ILE A 255 21.03 13.57 -0.93
C ILE A 255 21.02 13.99 -2.41
N ALA A 256 20.60 15.21 -2.74
CA ALA A 256 20.57 15.71 -4.12
C ALA A 256 21.97 15.91 -4.70
N ASP A 257 22.93 16.34 -3.87
CA ASP A 257 24.31 16.66 -4.27
C ASP A 257 25.21 15.42 -4.43
N LEU A 258 24.76 14.22 -4.04
CA LEU A 258 25.49 12.96 -4.22
C LEU A 258 25.43 12.49 -5.68
N SER A 259 26.57 12.17 -6.28
CA SER A 259 26.64 11.55 -7.62
C SER A 259 26.10 10.12 -7.60
N ASP A 260 26.64 9.27 -6.71
CA ASP A 260 26.26 7.87 -6.60
C ASP A 260 25.89 7.48 -5.15
N LEU A 261 24.75 6.80 -4.98
CA LEU A 261 24.30 6.23 -3.70
C LEU A 261 23.90 4.78 -3.92
N SER A 262 24.46 3.87 -3.13
CA SER A 262 24.14 2.45 -3.14
C SER A 262 23.81 2.01 -1.72
N ILE A 263 22.54 1.76 -1.43
CA ILE A 263 22.09 1.18 -0.16
C ILE A 263 21.65 -0.26 -0.44
N GLU A 264 22.25 -1.23 0.23
CA GLU A 264 21.89 -2.65 0.13
C GLU A 264 21.50 -3.18 1.51
N THR A 265 20.37 -3.85 1.61
CA THR A 265 19.94 -4.52 2.84
C THR A 265 19.49 -5.94 2.51
N ASN A 266 19.98 -6.93 3.24
CA ASN A 266 19.59 -8.33 3.06
C ASN A 266 18.85 -8.84 4.29
N ASN A 267 17.80 -9.65 4.08
CA ASN A 267 17.00 -10.32 5.11
C ASN A 267 16.55 -9.39 6.24
N CYS A 268 15.89 -8.29 5.89
CA CYS A 268 15.31 -7.40 6.88
C CYS A 268 14.07 -8.03 7.51
N LEU A 269 13.98 -7.96 8.84
CA LEU A 269 12.82 -8.38 9.61
C LEU A 269 12.39 -7.27 10.56
N ILE A 270 11.19 -6.73 10.34
CA ILE A 270 10.58 -5.72 11.19
C ILE A 270 9.34 -6.34 11.82
N LYS A 271 9.26 -6.30 13.15
CA LYS A 271 8.10 -6.71 13.92
C LYS A 271 7.49 -5.47 14.57
N TYR A 272 6.18 -5.33 14.43
CA TYR A 272 5.42 -4.26 15.04
C TYR A 272 4.30 -4.84 15.90
N ASN A 273 4.32 -4.53 17.18
CA ASN A 273 3.32 -4.94 18.15
C ASN A 273 2.35 -3.78 18.39
N GLY A 274 1.15 -3.90 17.81
CA GLY A 274 0.03 -2.99 18.02
C GLY A 274 -0.85 -3.47 19.18
N ALA A 275 -1.43 -2.54 19.94
CA ALA A 275 -2.34 -2.87 21.02
C ALA A 275 -3.47 -1.83 21.07
N ILE A 276 -4.71 -2.30 21.02
CA ILE A 276 -5.92 -1.51 21.24
C ILE A 276 -6.69 -2.16 22.39
N ALA A 277 -6.94 -1.40 23.47
CA ALA A 277 -7.63 -1.88 24.67
C ALA A 277 -7.02 -3.18 25.24
N GLN A 278 -7.74 -4.31 25.18
CA GLN A 278 -7.28 -5.63 25.66
C GLN A 278 -6.72 -6.53 24.55
N GLU A 279 -6.80 -6.11 23.29
CA GLU A 279 -6.35 -6.91 22.14
C GLU A 279 -4.96 -6.42 21.67
N SER A 280 -4.04 -7.35 21.50
CA SER A 280 -2.69 -7.10 20.98
C SER A 280 -2.46 -7.92 19.71
N ARG A 281 -1.93 -7.28 18.67
CA ARG A 281 -1.62 -7.92 17.38
C ARG A 281 -0.20 -7.63 16.95
N THR A 282 0.40 -8.58 16.23
CA THR A 282 1.77 -8.48 15.75
C THR A 282 1.78 -8.49 14.24
N MET A 283 2.29 -7.42 13.62
CA MET A 283 2.56 -7.35 12.19
C MET A 283 4.04 -7.62 11.94
N ILE A 284 4.33 -8.52 11.02
CA ILE A 284 5.69 -8.90 10.63
C ILE A 284 5.89 -8.44 9.18
N LEU A 285 6.87 -7.59 8.96
CA LEU A 285 7.38 -7.22 7.65
C LEU A 285 8.74 -7.92 7.46
N SER A 286 8.86 -8.73 6.42
CA SER A 286 10.12 -9.34 6.02
C SER A 286 10.44 -8.95 4.58
N VAL A 287 11.71 -8.61 4.34
CA VAL A 287 12.24 -8.26 3.03
C VAL A 287 13.51 -9.07 2.80
N ARG A 288 13.51 -9.93 1.78
CA ARG A 288 14.68 -10.75 1.44
C ARG A 288 15.86 -9.90 0.96
N GLY A 289 15.58 -8.87 0.17
CA GLY A 289 16.61 -7.93 -0.31
C GLY A 289 16.02 -6.56 -0.64
N LEU A 290 16.71 -5.50 -0.27
CA LEU A 290 16.45 -4.12 -0.67
C LEU A 290 17.73 -3.56 -1.29
N SER A 291 17.62 -2.94 -2.45
CA SER A 291 18.71 -2.20 -3.07
C SER A 291 18.20 -0.84 -3.53
N VAL A 292 18.85 0.24 -3.13
CA VAL A 292 18.57 1.59 -3.59
C VAL A 292 19.81 2.10 -4.28
N LEU A 293 19.69 2.35 -5.58
CA LEU A 293 20.76 2.83 -6.44
C LEU A 293 20.37 4.22 -6.95
N LYS A 294 21.23 5.20 -6.70
CA LYS A 294 21.19 6.50 -7.37
C LYS A 294 22.39 6.55 -8.31
N ASP A 295 22.13 6.80 -9.58
CA ASP A 295 23.14 7.05 -10.61
C ASP A 295 22.74 8.36 -11.30
N GLY A 296 23.42 9.44 -10.93
CA GLY A 296 23.08 10.80 -11.39
C GLY A 296 21.66 11.23 -11.01
N GLY A 297 20.82 11.51 -12.02
CA GLY A 297 19.43 11.98 -11.86
C GLY A 297 18.39 10.88 -11.67
N LYS A 298 18.79 9.59 -11.74
CA LYS A 298 17.90 8.44 -11.63
C LYS A 298 18.13 7.72 -10.30
N VAL A 299 17.04 7.53 -9.55
CA VAL A 299 17.00 6.74 -8.32
C VAL A 299 16.15 5.50 -8.60
N GLN A 300 16.68 4.32 -8.34
CA GLN A 300 15.98 3.05 -8.46
C GLN A 300 16.05 2.31 -7.12
N ALA A 301 14.89 2.01 -6.53
CA ALA A 301 14.78 1.12 -5.40
C ALA A 301 14.18 -0.21 -5.86
N ARG A 302 14.84 -1.32 -5.52
CA ARG A 302 14.40 -2.67 -5.83
C ARG A 302 14.24 -3.43 -4.52
N ILE A 303 13.03 -3.91 -4.26
CA ILE A 303 12.64 -4.71 -3.12
C ILE A 303 12.33 -6.12 -3.63
N ALA A 304 13.07 -7.11 -3.14
CA ALA A 304 12.91 -8.51 -3.47
C ALA A 304 12.35 -9.28 -2.27
N GLY A 305 11.33 -10.10 -2.52
CA GLY A 305 10.68 -10.96 -1.54
C GLY A 305 10.17 -10.17 -0.34
N LEU A 306 9.24 -9.24 -0.56
CA LEU A 306 8.54 -8.52 0.51
C LEU A 306 7.33 -9.35 0.95
N THR A 307 7.25 -9.61 2.24
CA THR A 307 6.11 -10.25 2.88
C THR A 307 5.68 -9.44 4.10
N ILE A 308 4.42 -9.06 4.16
CA ILE A 308 3.79 -8.40 5.31
C ILE A 308 2.70 -9.34 5.80
N GLU A 309 2.78 -9.79 7.05
CA GLU A 309 1.85 -10.77 7.61
C GLU A 309 1.40 -10.35 9.01
N ASP A 310 0.11 -10.49 9.29
CA ASP A 310 -0.43 -10.39 10.65
C ASP A 310 -0.39 -11.77 11.32
N GLN A 311 -0.22 -11.81 12.65
CA GLN A 311 -0.15 -13.02 13.46
C GLN A 311 -1.38 -13.94 13.27
N GLY A 312 -2.54 -13.37 12.94
CA GLY A 312 -3.75 -14.13 12.63
C GLY A 312 -3.76 -14.83 11.26
N GLN A 313 -2.74 -14.60 10.40
CA GLN A 313 -2.59 -15.11 9.02
C GLN A 313 -3.75 -14.83 8.06
N ARG A 314 -4.74 -14.03 8.48
CA ARG A 314 -5.88 -13.59 7.67
C ARG A 314 -5.58 -12.32 6.87
N PHE A 315 -4.53 -11.59 7.25
CA PHE A 315 -3.95 -10.50 6.49
C PHE A 315 -2.52 -10.90 6.07
N SER A 316 -2.28 -10.99 4.77
CA SER A 316 -0.93 -11.14 4.23
C SER A 316 -0.80 -10.40 2.89
N ILE A 317 0.36 -9.80 2.66
CA ILE A 317 0.75 -9.18 1.39
C ILE A 317 2.11 -9.76 1.03
N ARG A 318 2.23 -10.33 -0.16
CA ARG A 318 3.46 -10.93 -0.67
C ARG A 318 3.74 -10.41 -2.07
N THR A 319 4.96 -9.95 -2.29
CA THR A 319 5.46 -9.58 -3.63
C THR A 319 6.86 -10.15 -3.82
N SER A 320 7.08 -10.76 -4.98
CA SER A 320 8.36 -11.35 -5.38
C SER A 320 9.40 -10.27 -5.67
N LEU A 321 8.98 -9.23 -6.37
CA LEU A 321 9.81 -8.13 -6.81
C LEU A 321 8.95 -6.87 -6.96
N LEU A 322 9.42 -5.79 -6.34
CA LEU A 322 8.88 -4.45 -6.51
C LEU A 322 10.04 -3.53 -6.90
N VAL A 323 9.88 -2.81 -8.01
CA VAL A 323 10.87 -1.85 -8.50
C VAL A 323 10.23 -0.48 -8.53
N LEU A 324 10.78 0.44 -7.76
CA LEU A 324 10.47 1.86 -7.81
C LEU A 324 11.58 2.54 -8.60
N SER A 325 11.24 3.28 -9.64
CA SER A 325 12.19 4.14 -10.34
C SER A 325 11.70 5.58 -10.34
N HIS A 326 12.61 6.49 -10.08
CA HIS A 326 12.37 7.92 -10.01
C HIS A 326 13.46 8.60 -10.84
N GLU A 327 13.07 9.26 -11.92
CA GLU A 327 13.99 9.91 -12.85
C GLU A 327 13.63 11.38 -12.98
N ILE A 328 14.58 12.26 -12.66
CA ILE A 328 14.43 13.71 -12.84
C ILE A 328 15.02 14.08 -14.20
N ARG A 329 14.19 14.53 -15.13
CA ARG A 329 14.59 15.08 -16.44
C ARG A 329 14.31 16.57 -16.48
N THR A 330 14.95 17.27 -17.43
CA THR A 330 14.68 18.70 -17.70
C THR A 330 13.21 18.97 -18.04
N ALA A 331 12.52 18.00 -18.62
CA ALA A 331 11.11 18.06 -19.00
C ALA A 331 10.12 17.72 -17.87
N GLY A 332 10.58 17.15 -16.75
CA GLY A 332 9.69 16.70 -15.67
C GLY A 332 10.28 15.58 -14.80
N VAL A 333 9.51 15.18 -13.79
CA VAL A 333 9.80 14.06 -12.89
C VAL A 333 9.00 12.84 -13.35
N ASN A 334 9.68 11.71 -13.57
CA ASN A 334 9.03 10.45 -13.89
C ASN A 334 9.13 9.48 -12.70
N VAL A 335 8.00 8.96 -12.25
CA VAL A 335 7.90 7.95 -11.20
C VAL A 335 7.28 6.71 -11.82
N GLN A 336 8.01 5.59 -11.82
CA GLN A 336 7.48 4.30 -12.25
C GLN A 336 7.55 3.30 -11.11
N ILE A 337 6.46 2.57 -10.88
CA ILE A 337 6.37 1.46 -9.94
C ILE A 337 6.05 0.21 -10.74
N SER A 338 6.89 -0.83 -10.68
CA SER A 338 6.59 -2.10 -11.33
C SER A 338 6.70 -3.28 -10.37
N SER A 339 5.82 -4.28 -10.55
CA SER A 339 5.87 -5.54 -9.81
C SER A 339 5.44 -6.71 -10.67
N ASP A 340 6.12 -7.86 -10.51
CA ASP A 340 5.81 -9.08 -11.26
C ASP A 340 4.50 -9.72 -10.79
N SER A 341 4.32 -9.81 -9.48
CA SER A 341 3.12 -10.41 -8.90
C SER A 341 2.90 -9.91 -7.48
N VAL A 342 1.65 -9.58 -7.17
CA VAL A 342 1.21 -9.22 -5.83
C VAL A 342 0.17 -10.23 -5.37
N GLN A 343 0.47 -10.99 -4.33
CA GLN A 343 -0.46 -11.92 -3.70
C GLN A 343 -0.90 -11.34 -2.37
N THR A 344 -2.21 -11.21 -2.16
CA THR A 344 -2.78 -10.69 -0.94
C THR A 344 -3.82 -11.64 -0.37
N LYS A 345 -3.91 -11.70 0.95
CA LYS A 345 -5.07 -12.24 1.67
C LYS A 345 -5.57 -11.14 2.57
N LEU A 346 -6.82 -10.75 2.41
CA LEU A 346 -7.41 -9.60 3.07
C LEU A 346 -8.70 -10.00 3.76
N SER A 347 -8.72 -9.84 5.08
CA SER A 347 -9.94 -9.90 5.89
C SER A 347 -10.39 -8.46 6.17
N VAL A 348 -11.67 -8.19 5.92
CA VAL A 348 -12.25 -6.85 6.17
C VAL A 348 -12.13 -6.47 7.64
N GLN A 349 -12.30 -7.41 8.57
CA GLN A 349 -12.19 -7.17 10.01
C GLN A 349 -10.77 -6.74 10.40
N ASP A 350 -9.75 -7.38 9.82
CA ASP A 350 -8.35 -7.08 10.15
C ASP A 350 -7.93 -5.73 9.58
N LEU A 351 -8.38 -5.41 8.36
CA LEU A 351 -8.13 -4.10 7.75
C LEU A 351 -8.78 -2.96 8.55
N VAL A 352 -10.00 -3.16 9.04
CA VAL A 352 -10.67 -2.18 9.92
C VAL A 352 -9.92 -2.04 11.25
N TRP A 353 -9.47 -3.14 11.86
CA TRP A 353 -8.70 -3.10 13.10
C TRP A 353 -7.39 -2.33 12.94
N TRP A 354 -6.59 -2.64 11.91
CA TRP A 354 -5.32 -1.96 11.65
C TRP A 354 -5.51 -0.49 11.27
N LYS A 355 -6.63 -0.15 10.63
CA LYS A 355 -7.01 1.25 10.38
C LYS A 355 -7.29 2.00 11.67
N ILE A 356 -8.14 1.46 12.55
CA ILE A 356 -8.45 2.07 13.86
C ILE A 356 -7.16 2.26 14.66
N HIS A 357 -6.29 1.25 14.68
CA HIS A 357 -4.99 1.32 15.36
C HIS A 357 -4.10 2.44 14.82
N ALA A 358 -4.00 2.56 13.49
CA ALA A 358 -3.22 3.61 12.85
C ALA A 358 -3.78 5.01 13.13
N ASP A 359 -5.11 5.16 13.09
CA ASP A 359 -5.80 6.42 13.38
C ASP A 359 -5.59 6.86 14.84
N GLU A 360 -5.65 5.92 15.80
CA GLU A 360 -5.45 6.21 17.23
C GLU A 360 -3.97 6.47 17.60
N CYS A 361 -3.04 5.64 17.12
CA CYS A 361 -1.65 5.63 17.60
C CYS A 361 -0.66 6.38 16.69
N ILE A 362 -0.85 6.35 15.37
CA ILE A 362 0.14 6.86 14.40
C ILE A 362 -0.23 8.28 13.97
N MET A 363 -1.51 8.49 13.61
CA MET A 363 -1.97 9.78 13.08
C MET A 363 -1.99 10.89 14.15
N SER A 364 -2.14 10.55 15.43
CA SER A 364 -2.02 11.49 16.56
C SER A 364 -0.62 12.11 16.69
N VAL A 365 0.43 11.36 16.31
CA VAL A 365 1.84 11.78 16.37
C VAL A 365 2.30 12.41 15.06
N VAL A 366 2.01 11.79 13.92
CA VAL A 366 2.46 12.26 12.59
C VAL A 366 1.61 13.44 12.10
N GLY A 367 0.30 13.46 12.41
CA GLY A 367 -0.63 14.50 11.98
C GLY A 367 -0.34 15.89 12.58
N LYS A 368 0.32 15.95 13.75
CA LYS A 368 0.77 17.21 14.35
C LYS A 368 2.03 17.78 13.67
N ALA A 369 2.90 16.92 13.13
CA ALA A 369 4.16 17.32 12.51
C ALA A 369 4.04 17.70 11.03
N MET A 370 3.01 17.21 10.34
CA MET A 370 2.77 17.46 8.90
C MET A 370 1.57 18.39 8.66
N VAL A 371 1.48 19.53 9.36
CA VAL A 371 0.73 20.66 8.81
C VAL A 371 1.54 21.14 7.61
N PRO A 372 1.06 20.99 6.35
CA PRO A 372 1.76 21.54 5.21
C PRO A 372 1.91 23.03 5.47
N SER A 373 3.15 23.49 5.64
CA SER A 373 3.42 24.92 5.64
C SER A 373 2.77 25.47 4.39
N LYS A 374 1.99 26.56 4.54
CA LYS A 374 1.40 27.31 3.42
C LYS A 374 2.53 27.91 2.58
N SER A 375 3.31 27.05 1.94
CA SER A 375 4.24 27.44 0.90
C SER A 375 3.40 27.72 -0.33
N VAL A 376 3.62 28.90 -0.87
CA VAL A 376 3.11 29.34 -2.17
C VAL A 376 3.26 28.18 -3.16
N PRO A 377 2.25 27.86 -3.99
CA PRO A 377 2.36 26.81 -4.99
C PRO A 377 3.50 27.18 -5.95
N GLN A 378 4.70 26.67 -5.68
CA GLN A 378 5.76 26.66 -6.67
C GLN A 378 5.22 25.84 -7.84
N ARG A 379 5.31 26.38 -9.06
CA ARG A 379 5.02 25.64 -10.28
C ARG A 379 5.94 24.42 -10.32
N GLY A 380 5.48 23.31 -9.76
CA GLY A 380 6.20 22.05 -9.75
C GLY A 380 6.42 21.60 -11.18
N LEU A 381 7.60 21.03 -11.43
CA LEU A 381 7.89 20.35 -12.68
C LEU A 381 6.83 19.28 -12.95
N PRO A 382 6.52 19.00 -14.23
CA PRO A 382 5.53 17.99 -14.55
C PRO A 382 5.84 16.64 -13.93
N THR A 383 4.89 16.03 -13.23
CA THR A 383 5.07 14.69 -12.66
C THR A 383 4.32 13.66 -13.51
N LEU A 384 5.07 12.78 -14.17
CA LEU A 384 4.55 11.58 -14.81
C LEU A 384 4.61 10.44 -13.79
N PHE A 385 3.53 9.66 -13.70
CA PHE A 385 3.43 8.56 -12.75
C PHE A 385 2.88 7.32 -13.45
N ALA A 386 3.61 6.21 -13.37
CA ALA A 386 3.22 4.94 -13.96
C ALA A 386 3.29 3.82 -12.90
N VAL A 387 2.30 2.94 -12.89
CA VAL A 387 2.26 1.73 -12.08
C VAL A 387 1.97 0.56 -13.01
N GLU A 388 2.76 -0.49 -12.97
CA GLU A 388 2.62 -1.69 -13.80
C GLU A 388 2.73 -2.93 -12.92
N LEU A 389 1.65 -3.70 -12.79
CA LEU A 389 1.60 -4.92 -11.99
C LEU A 389 1.24 -6.08 -12.92
N ALA A 390 2.13 -7.07 -13.09
CA ALA A 390 1.87 -8.16 -14.04
C ALA A 390 0.74 -9.09 -13.57
N SER A 391 0.58 -9.28 -12.26
CA SER A 391 -0.56 -10.02 -11.69
C SER A 391 -0.88 -9.59 -10.26
N ILE A 392 -2.16 -9.61 -9.91
CA ILE A 392 -2.67 -9.43 -8.55
C ILE A 392 -3.59 -10.60 -8.24
N SER A 393 -3.33 -11.32 -7.15
CA SER A 393 -4.23 -12.37 -6.65
C SER A 393 -4.59 -12.03 -5.22
N CYS A 394 -5.88 -11.82 -4.95
CA CYS A 394 -6.37 -11.46 -3.63
C CYS A 394 -7.42 -12.47 -3.14
N ASP A 395 -7.13 -13.15 -2.04
CA ASP A 395 -8.14 -13.90 -1.29
C ASP A 395 -8.85 -12.93 -0.33
N LEU A 396 -10.08 -12.58 -0.66
CA LEU A 396 -10.98 -11.78 0.15
C LEU A 396 -11.69 -12.71 1.14
N VAL A 397 -11.49 -12.50 2.43
CA VAL A 397 -12.20 -13.22 3.50
C VAL A 397 -13.30 -12.31 4.04
N ASP A 398 -14.54 -12.63 3.72
CA ASP A 398 -15.73 -11.89 4.14
C ASP A 398 -16.14 -12.22 5.60
N LEU A 399 -17.07 -11.43 6.13
CA LEU A 399 -17.57 -11.49 7.51
C LEU A 399 -18.17 -12.85 7.89
N ASP A 400 -18.76 -13.56 6.92
CA ASP A 400 -19.40 -14.87 7.10
C ASP A 400 -18.47 -16.04 6.80
N SER A 401 -17.14 -15.84 6.82
CA SER A 401 -16.11 -16.81 6.40
C SER A 401 -16.17 -17.25 4.93
N PHE A 402 -17.02 -16.60 4.13
CA PHE A 402 -17.01 -16.76 2.69
C PHE A 402 -15.70 -16.20 2.13
N GLN A 403 -15.06 -16.99 1.28
CA GLN A 403 -13.85 -16.58 0.59
C GLN A 403 -14.25 -16.19 -0.83
N SER A 404 -13.75 -15.08 -1.34
CA SER A 404 -13.80 -14.72 -2.75
C SER A 404 -12.38 -14.52 -3.24
N THR A 405 -12.09 -14.94 -4.46
CA THR A 405 -10.80 -14.72 -5.09
C THR A 405 -10.95 -13.63 -6.14
N LEU A 406 -10.21 -12.54 -5.97
CA LEU A 406 -10.01 -11.52 -6.99
C LEU A 406 -8.69 -11.83 -7.70
N SER A 407 -8.76 -12.06 -9.01
CA SER A 407 -7.60 -12.25 -9.86
C SER A 407 -7.55 -11.13 -10.90
N VAL A 408 -6.42 -10.45 -10.99
CA VAL A 408 -6.14 -9.42 -11.98
C VAL A 408 -4.87 -9.80 -12.74
N GLN A 409 -4.93 -9.88 -14.06
CA GLN A 409 -3.76 -10.01 -14.93
C GLN A 409 -3.48 -8.66 -15.58
N PHE A 410 -2.21 -8.28 -15.60
CA PHE A 410 -1.68 -7.04 -16.16
C PHE A 410 -2.52 -5.80 -15.80
N PHE A 411 -2.17 -5.17 -14.69
CA PHE A 411 -2.80 -3.95 -14.22
C PHE A 411 -1.85 -2.77 -14.43
N SER A 412 -2.31 -1.74 -15.14
CA SER A 412 -1.54 -0.52 -15.38
C SER A 412 -2.28 0.72 -14.92
N ILE A 413 -1.55 1.67 -14.34
CA ILE A 413 -2.04 3.02 -14.10
C ILE A 413 -1.01 3.98 -14.67
N THR A 414 -1.39 4.81 -15.63
CA THR A 414 -0.53 5.82 -16.21
C THR A 414 -1.17 7.19 -16.05
N LYS A 415 -0.51 8.07 -15.31
CA LYS A 415 -0.91 9.46 -15.13
C LYS A 415 0.06 10.36 -15.87
N THR A 416 -0.49 11.08 -16.84
CA THR A 416 0.15 12.17 -17.54
C THR A 416 -0.38 13.51 -17.05
N MET A 417 0.04 14.61 -17.70
CA MET A 417 -0.46 15.94 -17.40
C MET A 417 -1.96 16.12 -17.67
N GLU A 418 -2.46 15.43 -18.69
CA GLU A 418 -3.81 15.66 -19.21
C GLU A 418 -4.74 14.49 -18.94
N VAL A 419 -4.18 13.29 -18.75
CA VAL A 419 -4.93 12.04 -18.74
C VAL A 419 -4.45 11.14 -17.60
N LEU A 420 -5.40 10.52 -16.92
CA LEU A 420 -5.21 9.34 -16.09
C LEU A 420 -5.78 8.13 -16.84
N GLU A 421 -4.95 7.14 -17.11
CA GLU A 421 -5.30 5.90 -17.77
C GLU A 421 -5.15 4.73 -16.79
N ILE A 422 -6.12 3.82 -16.78
CA ILE A 422 -6.11 2.59 -15.99
C ILE A 422 -6.41 1.45 -16.95
N GLY A 423 -5.46 0.54 -17.14
CA GLY A 423 -5.58 -0.63 -17.99
C GLY A 423 -5.65 -1.91 -17.16
N VAL A 424 -6.43 -2.88 -17.63
CA VAL A 424 -6.45 -4.23 -17.10
C VAL A 424 -6.60 -5.23 -18.23
N ASP A 425 -5.74 -6.25 -18.27
CA ASP A 425 -5.85 -7.31 -19.27
C ASP A 425 -6.90 -8.32 -18.87
N CYS A 426 -6.98 -8.74 -17.61
CA CYS A 426 -8.09 -9.61 -17.16
C CYS A 426 -8.42 -9.32 -15.71
N LEU A 427 -9.71 -9.19 -15.39
CA LEU A 427 -10.20 -9.08 -14.02
C LEU A 427 -11.28 -10.12 -13.80
N CYS A 428 -11.11 -10.95 -12.77
CA CYS A 428 -12.07 -11.98 -12.40
C CYS A 428 -12.31 -11.94 -10.89
N ILE A 429 -13.58 -11.94 -10.49
CA ILE A 429 -14.01 -12.11 -9.11
C ILE A 429 -14.86 -13.38 -9.07
N SER A 430 -14.42 -14.36 -8.30
CA SER A 430 -15.11 -15.66 -8.21
C SER A 430 -15.04 -16.26 -6.81
N ALA A 431 -15.91 -17.25 -6.56
CA ALA A 431 -15.78 -18.13 -5.41
C ALA A 431 -14.51 -19.02 -5.52
N PRO A 432 -13.95 -19.52 -4.41
CA PRO A 432 -12.66 -20.22 -4.35
C PRO A 432 -12.67 -21.59 -5.05
N TYR A 433 -13.85 -22.17 -5.27
CA TYR A 433 -14.01 -23.45 -5.97
C TYR A 433 -14.07 -23.28 -7.50
N VAL A 434 -14.14 -22.05 -8.01
CA VAL A 434 -14.16 -21.75 -9.45
C VAL A 434 -12.72 -21.72 -9.96
N ASN A 435 -12.44 -22.48 -11.01
CA ASN A 435 -11.10 -22.44 -11.63
C ASN A 435 -10.94 -21.18 -12.48
N THR A 436 -10.28 -20.17 -11.94
CA THR A 436 -10.04 -18.89 -12.64
C THR A 436 -9.09 -19.02 -13.83
N ALA A 437 -8.27 -20.09 -13.90
CA ALA A 437 -7.40 -20.33 -15.05
C ALA A 437 -8.17 -20.67 -16.33
N ASP A 438 -9.37 -21.23 -16.21
CA ASP A 438 -10.25 -21.58 -17.34
C ASP A 438 -11.33 -20.53 -17.59
N ALA A 439 -11.25 -19.37 -16.91
CA ALA A 439 -12.23 -18.31 -17.04
C ALA A 439 -12.15 -17.68 -18.43
N THR A 440 -13.14 -18.00 -19.26
CA THR A 440 -13.31 -17.40 -20.59
C THR A 440 -14.63 -16.65 -20.65
N PHE A 441 -14.79 -15.81 -21.67
CA PHE A 441 -16.08 -15.16 -21.91
C PHE A 441 -17.17 -16.20 -22.24
N GLU A 442 -16.88 -17.12 -23.17
CA GLU A 442 -17.86 -18.10 -23.68
C GLU A 442 -18.38 -19.07 -22.62
N ARG A 443 -17.58 -19.38 -21.59
CA ARG A 443 -17.98 -20.33 -20.55
C ARG A 443 -18.18 -19.62 -19.22
N HIS A 444 -19.42 -19.58 -18.73
CA HIS A 444 -19.74 -19.10 -17.39
C HIS A 444 -19.79 -20.24 -16.39
N GLN A 445 -18.98 -20.18 -15.33
CA GLN A 445 -19.10 -21.10 -14.19
C GLN A 445 -19.89 -20.42 -13.07
N TRP A 446 -20.78 -21.15 -12.40
CA TRP A 446 -21.54 -20.58 -11.29
C TRP A 446 -20.64 -20.19 -10.12
N GLY A 447 -20.89 -19.01 -9.56
CA GLY A 447 -20.00 -18.39 -8.57
C GLY A 447 -18.92 -17.50 -9.18
N GLN A 448 -18.96 -17.26 -10.50
CA GLN A 448 -18.12 -16.27 -11.17
C GLN A 448 -18.86 -14.93 -11.23
N SER A 449 -18.74 -14.14 -10.18
CA SER A 449 -19.47 -12.87 -10.02
C SER A 449 -19.15 -11.83 -11.08
N VAL A 450 -17.88 -11.62 -11.40
CA VAL A 450 -17.44 -10.62 -12.39
C VAL A 450 -16.31 -11.20 -13.22
N PHE A 451 -16.36 -11.00 -14.53
CA PHE A 451 -15.27 -11.27 -15.46
C PHE A 451 -15.17 -10.14 -16.47
N ILE A 452 -13.96 -9.62 -16.64
CA ILE A 452 -13.61 -8.58 -17.59
C ILE A 452 -12.38 -9.09 -18.33
N GLY A 453 -12.48 -9.30 -19.65
CA GLY A 453 -11.42 -9.93 -20.44
C GLY A 453 -10.37 -8.98 -21.02
N ALA A 454 -10.63 -7.67 -21.04
CA ALA A 454 -9.68 -6.56 -21.19
C ALA A 454 -10.46 -5.26 -20.99
N ALA A 455 -9.92 -4.30 -20.25
CA ALA A 455 -10.54 -2.98 -20.10
C ALA A 455 -9.53 -1.85 -19.98
N LEU A 456 -9.92 -0.69 -20.52
CA LEU A 456 -9.17 0.55 -20.48
C LEU A 456 -10.09 1.67 -20.01
N VAL A 457 -9.71 2.34 -18.93
CA VAL A 457 -10.42 3.50 -18.39
C VAL A 457 -9.53 4.72 -18.52
N GLN A 458 -9.96 5.70 -19.30
CA GLN A 458 -9.27 6.96 -19.52
C GLN A 458 -10.06 8.11 -18.91
N CYS A 459 -9.41 8.92 -18.08
CA CYS A 459 -10.00 10.07 -17.40
C CYS A 459 -9.23 11.33 -17.77
N ARG A 460 -9.93 12.34 -18.31
CA ARG A 460 -9.33 13.65 -18.63
C ARG A 460 -9.26 14.53 -17.39
N LEU A 461 -8.07 15.02 -17.08
CA LEU A 461 -7.77 15.79 -15.87
C LEU A 461 -7.91 17.30 -16.05
N ASN A 462 -7.78 17.81 -17.29
CA ASN A 462 -7.59 19.24 -17.57
C ASN A 462 -8.85 19.98 -18.06
N GLU A 463 -10.00 19.31 -18.11
CA GLU A 463 -11.27 19.89 -18.57
C GLU A 463 -12.16 20.30 -17.39
N ALA A 464 -12.95 21.39 -17.55
CA ALA A 464 -13.91 21.85 -16.54
C ALA A 464 -14.96 20.78 -16.17
N THR A 465 -15.22 19.86 -17.11
CA THR A 465 -16.01 18.64 -16.96
C THR A 465 -15.09 17.43 -17.00
N ARG A 466 -15.11 16.57 -15.98
CA ARG A 466 -14.34 15.32 -16.01
C ARG A 466 -15.03 14.32 -16.93
N GLY A 467 -14.40 14.03 -18.07
CA GLY A 467 -14.83 12.98 -19.00
C GLY A 467 -14.12 11.66 -18.70
N PHE A 468 -14.88 10.58 -18.57
CA PHE A 468 -14.42 9.21 -18.52
C PHE A 468 -14.75 8.49 -19.82
N ILE A 469 -13.77 7.82 -20.39
CA ILE A 469 -13.93 6.91 -21.51
C ILE A 469 -13.55 5.52 -21.01
N ILE A 470 -14.47 4.57 -21.13
CA ILE A 470 -14.32 3.20 -20.65
C ILE A 470 -14.48 2.29 -21.86
N GLY A 471 -13.42 1.60 -22.26
CA GLY A 471 -13.45 0.56 -23.28
C GLY A 471 -13.30 -0.81 -22.63
N ILE A 472 -14.16 -1.77 -22.98
CA ILE A 472 -14.12 -3.14 -22.47
C ILE A 472 -14.28 -4.11 -23.64
N ASP A 473 -13.44 -5.13 -23.73
CA ASP A 473 -13.59 -6.15 -24.77
C ASP A 473 -14.74 -7.10 -24.38
N ASP A 474 -14.54 -7.84 -23.30
CA ASP A 474 -15.49 -8.83 -22.79
C ASP A 474 -15.90 -8.50 -21.37
N CYS A 475 -17.21 -8.43 -21.10
CA CYS A 475 -17.76 -8.20 -19.77
C CYS A 475 -18.83 -9.24 -19.43
N LYS A 476 -18.66 -9.96 -18.32
CA LYS A 476 -19.63 -10.92 -17.82
C LYS A 476 -19.89 -10.68 -16.34
N LEU A 477 -21.16 -10.60 -15.98
CA LEU A 477 -21.60 -10.34 -14.60
C LEU A 477 -22.64 -11.37 -14.18
N GLU A 478 -22.42 -12.00 -13.04
CA GLU A 478 -23.40 -12.87 -12.39
C GLU A 478 -24.05 -12.14 -11.22
N TRP A 479 -25.36 -11.95 -11.30
CA TRP A 479 -26.18 -11.43 -10.21
C TRP A 479 -26.88 -12.59 -9.49
N SER A 480 -26.44 -12.87 -8.26
CA SER A 480 -27.01 -13.91 -7.41
C SER A 480 -27.47 -13.36 -6.06
N ASP A 481 -28.37 -14.08 -5.40
CA ASP A 481 -28.86 -13.73 -4.06
C ASP A 481 -27.71 -13.64 -3.03
N LYS A 482 -26.68 -14.49 -3.20
CA LYS A 482 -25.47 -14.48 -2.37
C LYS A 482 -24.67 -13.19 -2.54
N LEU A 483 -24.41 -12.79 -3.79
CA LEU A 483 -23.70 -11.55 -4.10
C LEU A 483 -24.47 -10.33 -3.56
N ALA A 484 -25.79 -10.34 -3.69
CA ALA A 484 -26.66 -9.29 -3.20
C ALA A 484 -26.58 -9.11 -1.67
N GLU A 485 -26.54 -10.21 -0.90
CA GLU A 485 -26.37 -10.14 0.56
C GLU A 485 -24.94 -9.71 0.94
N GLN A 486 -23.90 -10.15 0.21
CA GLN A 486 -22.51 -9.70 0.42
C GLN A 486 -22.36 -8.19 0.23
N ILE A 487 -22.91 -7.64 -0.87
CA ILE A 487 -22.89 -6.20 -1.14
C ILE A 487 -23.58 -5.42 -0.01
N LYS A 488 -24.72 -5.94 0.47
CA LYS A 488 -25.47 -5.34 1.58
C LYS A 488 -24.66 -5.34 2.88
N GLN A 489 -24.03 -6.46 3.25
CA GLN A 489 -23.17 -6.55 4.43
C GLN A 489 -21.96 -5.60 4.33
N LEU A 490 -21.26 -5.59 3.19
CA LEU A 490 -20.12 -4.70 2.95
C LEU A 490 -20.54 -3.22 3.04
N SER A 491 -21.68 -2.87 2.44
CA SER A 491 -22.22 -1.51 2.52
C SER A 491 -22.50 -1.08 3.97
N SER A 492 -22.95 -2.00 4.83
CA SER A 492 -23.21 -1.72 6.23
C SER A 492 -21.93 -1.42 7.02
N VAL A 493 -20.85 -2.18 6.78
CA VAL A 493 -19.54 -1.97 7.42
C VAL A 493 -18.86 -0.69 6.91
N MET A 494 -19.00 -0.36 5.62
CA MET A 494 -18.43 0.88 5.08
C MET A 494 -19.18 2.12 5.59
N SER A 495 -20.50 2.00 5.82
CA SER A 495 -21.36 3.11 6.24
C SER A 495 -21.17 3.51 7.72
N THR A 496 -20.77 2.61 8.61
CA THR A 496 -20.55 2.93 10.04
C THR A 496 -19.43 3.97 10.24
N ASN A 497 -18.47 4.05 9.33
CA ASN A 497 -17.31 4.95 9.41
C ASN A 497 -17.52 6.31 8.71
N ALA A 498 -18.56 6.47 7.91
CA ALA A 498 -18.80 7.69 7.11
C ALA A 498 -19.62 8.77 7.84
N SER A 499 -20.02 8.53 9.09
CA SER A 499 -21.02 9.34 9.82
C SER A 499 -20.52 10.68 10.35
N ASN A 500 -19.21 10.98 10.33
CA ASN A 500 -18.67 12.20 10.95
C ASN A 500 -18.43 13.41 10.03
N ASN A 501 -18.60 13.32 8.70
CA ASN A 501 -18.26 14.42 7.79
C ASN A 501 -19.35 14.79 6.75
N GLN A 502 -20.63 14.55 7.02
CA GLN A 502 -21.72 14.78 6.06
C GLN A 502 -22.24 16.24 5.94
N ASN A 503 -21.52 17.25 6.45
CA ASN A 503 -22.02 18.64 6.46
C ASN A 503 -21.50 19.55 5.35
N THR A 504 -20.82 19.04 4.33
CA THR A 504 -20.56 19.83 3.11
C THR A 504 -21.34 19.23 1.93
N PRO A 505 -22.33 19.95 1.37
CA PRO A 505 -22.93 19.53 0.12
C PRO A 505 -21.85 19.61 -0.95
N LEU A 506 -21.27 18.46 -1.29
CA LEU A 506 -20.40 18.30 -2.45
C LEU A 506 -21.19 18.83 -3.65
N VAL A 507 -20.77 19.99 -4.17
CA VAL A 507 -21.24 20.51 -5.45
C VAL A 507 -21.08 19.36 -6.45
N ALA A 508 -22.20 18.80 -6.89
CA ALA A 508 -22.23 17.64 -7.77
C ALA A 508 -21.55 18.03 -9.09
N LYS A 509 -20.25 17.76 -9.21
CA LYS A 509 -19.52 17.95 -10.46
C LYS A 509 -20.16 17.02 -11.48
N THR A 510 -20.60 17.58 -12.60
CA THR A 510 -21.11 16.81 -13.72
C THR A 510 -19.96 15.98 -14.29
N VAL A 511 -20.17 14.67 -14.34
CA VAL A 511 -19.22 13.70 -14.87
C VAL A 511 -19.82 13.15 -16.14
N ASN A 512 -19.07 13.24 -17.24
CA ASN A 512 -19.48 12.66 -18.51
C ASN A 512 -18.83 11.29 -18.62
N ILE A 513 -19.62 10.25 -18.89
CA ILE A 513 -19.16 8.87 -18.97
C ILE A 513 -19.52 8.34 -20.34
N ARG A 514 -18.53 7.86 -21.08
CA ARG A 514 -18.70 7.08 -22.30
C ARG A 514 -18.17 5.68 -22.06
N LEU A 515 -18.99 4.70 -22.32
CA LEU A 515 -18.70 3.28 -22.18
C LEU A 515 -18.85 2.63 -23.56
N ASN A 516 -17.89 1.82 -23.95
CA ASN A 516 -17.99 0.94 -25.11
C ASN A 516 -17.57 -0.47 -24.66
N MET A 517 -18.45 -1.45 -24.82
CA MET A 517 -18.18 -2.86 -24.55
C MET A 517 -18.40 -3.66 -25.83
N LYS A 518 -17.42 -4.46 -26.28
CA LYS A 518 -17.61 -5.26 -27.49
C LYS A 518 -18.57 -6.44 -27.26
N ARG A 519 -18.48 -7.11 -26.11
CA ARG A 519 -19.41 -8.18 -25.71
C ARG A 519 -19.77 -8.09 -24.24
N ALA A 520 -21.06 -8.18 -23.94
CA ALA A 520 -21.60 -8.13 -22.59
C ALA A 520 -22.53 -9.31 -22.32
N ALA A 521 -22.40 -9.90 -21.13
CA ALA A 521 -23.27 -10.95 -20.64
C ALA A 521 -23.67 -10.65 -19.19
N VAL A 522 -24.96 -10.52 -18.92
CA VAL A 522 -25.49 -10.36 -17.55
C VAL A 522 -26.35 -11.57 -17.25
N ILE A 523 -25.95 -12.34 -16.25
CA ILE A 523 -26.59 -13.59 -15.87
C ILE A 523 -27.16 -13.38 -14.48
N SER A 524 -28.48 -13.45 -14.34
CA SER A 524 -29.11 -13.43 -13.04
C SER A 524 -29.57 -14.82 -12.65
N VAL A 525 -29.13 -15.29 -11.48
CA VAL A 525 -29.49 -16.58 -10.92
C VAL A 525 -30.55 -16.36 -9.83
N VAL A 526 -31.68 -17.06 -9.96
CA VAL A 526 -32.80 -16.98 -9.02
C VAL A 526 -32.92 -18.28 -8.24
N LYS A 527 -32.72 -18.19 -6.91
CA LYS A 527 -32.84 -19.33 -5.97
C LYS A 527 -32.09 -20.59 -6.43
N GLU A 528 -30.96 -20.43 -7.12
CA GLU A 528 -30.11 -21.52 -7.63
C GLU A 528 -30.83 -22.56 -8.52
N SER A 529 -32.03 -22.25 -9.01
CA SER A 529 -32.88 -23.21 -9.75
C SER A 529 -33.13 -22.80 -11.19
N SER A 530 -33.04 -21.50 -11.48
CA SER A 530 -33.22 -20.94 -12.82
C SER A 530 -32.39 -19.68 -12.99
N TYR A 531 -32.04 -19.38 -14.23
CA TYR A 531 -31.29 -18.19 -14.58
C TYR A 531 -31.91 -17.44 -15.76
N LEU A 532 -31.60 -16.15 -15.83
CA LEU A 532 -31.89 -15.26 -16.95
C LEU A 532 -30.57 -14.67 -17.43
N ALA A 533 -30.22 -14.90 -18.70
CA ALA A 533 -29.03 -14.37 -19.33
C ALA A 533 -29.42 -13.30 -20.36
N LEU A 534 -28.92 -12.08 -20.19
CA LEU A 534 -28.92 -11.02 -21.18
C LEU A 534 -27.56 -11.02 -21.89
N LEU A 535 -27.57 -11.16 -23.20
CA LEU A 535 -26.39 -11.16 -24.07
C LEU A 535 -26.50 -10.00 -25.05
N CYS A 536 -25.46 -9.20 -25.14
CA CYS A 536 -25.39 -8.06 -26.05
C CYS A 536 -23.99 -7.99 -26.68
N ASP A 537 -23.94 -7.50 -27.91
CA ASP A 537 -22.71 -7.14 -28.61
C ASP A 537 -22.68 -5.63 -28.85
N GLU A 538 -21.48 -5.05 -29.01
CA GLU A 538 -21.25 -3.63 -29.31
C GLU A 538 -22.13 -2.69 -28.46
N VAL A 539 -22.03 -2.83 -27.13
CA VAL A 539 -22.77 -2.01 -26.17
C VAL A 539 -22.08 -0.67 -26.02
N GLU A 540 -22.77 0.40 -26.37
CA GLU A 540 -22.32 1.76 -26.13
C GLU A 540 -23.23 2.40 -25.09
N ALA A 541 -22.67 3.11 -24.13
CA ALA A 541 -23.45 3.89 -23.19
C ALA A 541 -22.84 5.28 -23.00
N GLU A 542 -23.69 6.31 -23.05
CA GLU A 542 -23.29 7.69 -22.85
C GLU A 542 -24.13 8.33 -21.74
N CYS A 543 -23.45 8.94 -20.79
CA CYS A 543 -24.05 9.75 -19.74
C CYS A 543 -23.52 11.17 -19.88
N ASP A 544 -24.42 12.11 -20.21
CA ASP A 544 -24.09 13.54 -20.28
C ASP A 544 -24.62 14.22 -19.00
N GLY A 545 -23.75 14.30 -17.98
CA GLY A 545 -24.08 14.87 -16.68
C GLY A 545 -25.10 14.07 -15.86
N SER A 546 -26.02 14.76 -15.17
CA SER A 546 -26.90 14.16 -14.15
C SER A 546 -28.33 13.83 -14.61
N ARG A 547 -28.67 14.07 -15.89
CA ARG A 547 -30.09 14.13 -16.32
C ARG A 547 -30.47 13.20 -17.47
N SER A 548 -29.51 12.70 -18.24
CA SER A 548 -29.79 11.83 -19.38
C SER A 548 -28.72 10.77 -19.54
N PHE A 549 -29.18 9.54 -19.81
CA PHE A 549 -28.33 8.39 -20.06
C PHE A 549 -28.89 7.62 -21.24
N ALA A 550 -28.03 7.26 -22.19
CA ALA A 550 -28.39 6.46 -23.35
C ALA A 550 -27.53 5.20 -23.38
N ILE A 551 -28.15 4.06 -23.68
CA ILE A 551 -27.48 2.80 -24.01
C ILE A 551 -27.90 2.40 -25.41
N SER A 552 -26.97 1.98 -26.25
CA SER A 552 -27.22 1.21 -27.46
C SER A 552 -26.53 -0.14 -27.35
N ALA A 553 -27.14 -1.19 -27.90
CA ALA A 553 -26.59 -2.52 -27.95
C ALA A 553 -27.01 -3.19 -29.26
N GLN A 554 -26.10 -3.95 -29.85
CA GLN A 554 -26.37 -4.83 -30.97
C GLN A 554 -26.64 -6.27 -30.51
N HIS A 555 -27.39 -7.01 -31.32
CA HIS A 555 -27.71 -8.44 -31.12
C HIS A 555 -28.14 -8.76 -29.67
N ALA A 556 -29.04 -7.93 -29.11
CA ALA A 556 -29.49 -8.07 -27.74
C ALA A 556 -30.47 -9.25 -27.60
N ARG A 557 -30.12 -10.21 -26.74
CA ARG A 557 -30.89 -11.44 -26.52
C ARG A 557 -31.06 -11.74 -25.05
N ILE A 558 -32.27 -12.14 -24.67
CA ILE A 558 -32.56 -12.61 -23.31
C ILE A 558 -32.98 -14.07 -23.40
N VAL A 559 -32.32 -14.93 -22.64
CA VAL A 559 -32.58 -16.36 -22.58
C VAL A 559 -32.84 -16.76 -21.12
N SER A 560 -33.85 -17.58 -20.89
CA SER A 560 -34.12 -18.16 -19.58
C SER A 560 -33.98 -19.68 -19.62
N ALA A 561 -33.43 -20.28 -18.57
CA ALA A 561 -33.33 -21.72 -18.45
C ALA A 561 -33.21 -22.16 -16.97
N PRO A 562 -33.51 -23.43 -16.65
CA PRO A 562 -33.16 -24.01 -15.34
C PRO A 562 -31.65 -24.16 -15.17
N VAL A 563 -31.17 -24.12 -13.92
CA VAL A 563 -29.77 -24.41 -13.57
C VAL A 563 -29.63 -25.92 -13.41
N HIS A 564 -28.93 -26.60 -14.33
CA HIS A 564 -28.73 -28.06 -14.29
C HIS A 564 -27.25 -28.47 -14.28
N GLU A 565 -26.39 -27.69 -14.93
CA GLU A 565 -24.95 -27.97 -15.06
C GLU A 565 -24.11 -27.06 -14.15
N THR A 566 -22.82 -27.36 -14.00
CA THR A 566 -21.87 -26.53 -13.24
C THR A 566 -21.43 -25.28 -14.00
N PHE A 567 -21.74 -25.20 -15.29
CA PHE A 567 -21.41 -24.08 -16.17
C PHE A 567 -22.52 -23.85 -17.22
N VAL A 568 -22.46 -22.72 -17.89
CA VAL A 568 -23.29 -22.37 -19.04
C VAL A 568 -22.39 -21.90 -20.18
N ASP A 569 -22.62 -22.45 -21.36
CA ASP A 569 -21.97 -22.02 -22.60
C ASP A 569 -22.80 -20.90 -23.25
N LEU A 570 -22.22 -19.70 -23.31
CA LEU A 570 -22.85 -18.53 -23.91
C LEU A 570 -23.05 -18.68 -25.42
N LEU A 571 -22.25 -19.51 -26.11
CA LEU A 571 -22.46 -19.82 -27.53
C LEU A 571 -23.76 -20.60 -27.73
N VAL A 572 -24.09 -21.52 -26.80
CA VAL A 572 -25.36 -22.26 -26.83
C VAL A 572 -26.54 -21.31 -26.63
N LEU A 573 -26.41 -20.34 -25.71
CA LEU A 573 -27.43 -19.32 -25.50
C LEU A 573 -27.60 -18.40 -26.72
N ARG A 574 -26.48 -17.97 -27.35
CA ARG A 574 -26.49 -17.22 -28.61
C ARG A 574 -27.11 -17.99 -29.77
N ASN A 575 -27.08 -19.32 -29.75
CA ASN A 575 -27.67 -20.14 -30.81
C ASN A 575 -29.09 -20.65 -30.47
N THR A 576 -29.67 -20.21 -29.35
CA THR A 576 -31.01 -20.66 -28.92
C THR A 576 -32.09 -20.14 -29.87
N SER A 577 -32.72 -21.02 -30.64
CA SER A 577 -33.71 -20.65 -31.65
C SER A 577 -35.01 -20.09 -31.05
N LYS A 578 -35.65 -19.18 -31.80
CA LYS A 578 -37.03 -18.75 -31.54
C LYS A 578 -37.95 -19.95 -31.38
N PHE A 579 -38.93 -19.79 -30.50
CA PHE A 579 -39.97 -20.79 -30.38
C PHE A 579 -40.85 -20.76 -31.64
N VAL A 580 -40.88 -21.86 -32.39
CA VAL A 580 -41.79 -22.04 -33.53
C VAL A 580 -42.85 -23.07 -33.12
N PRO A 581 -44.13 -22.68 -32.98
CA PRO A 581 -45.18 -23.64 -32.70
C PRO A 581 -45.21 -24.68 -33.82
N PRO A 582 -45.36 -25.99 -33.51
CA PRO A 582 -45.43 -27.01 -34.54
C PRO A 582 -46.55 -26.65 -35.51
N VAL A 583 -46.18 -26.46 -36.79
CA VAL A 583 -47.12 -26.20 -37.88
C VAL A 583 -48.10 -27.37 -37.90
N ASP A 584 -49.40 -27.09 -37.84
CA ASP A 584 -50.46 -28.10 -37.84
C ASP A 584 -50.42 -28.85 -39.18
N ARG A 585 -49.57 -29.89 -39.26
CA ARG A 585 -49.43 -30.75 -40.44
C ARG A 585 -50.60 -31.74 -40.46
N GLY A 586 -51.78 -31.22 -40.80
CA GLY A 586 -52.93 -31.98 -41.25
C GLY A 586 -53.60 -32.89 -40.21
N SER A 587 -54.62 -32.36 -39.51
CA SER A 587 -55.94 -33.01 -39.42
C SER A 587 -56.91 -32.06 -38.70
N ASP A 588 -57.86 -31.52 -39.48
CA ASP A 588 -58.97 -30.65 -39.09
C ASP A 588 -58.65 -29.35 -38.34
N ALA A 589 -59.13 -28.25 -38.92
CA ALA A 589 -59.11 -26.94 -38.30
C ALA A 589 -59.71 -26.94 -36.88
N PRO A 590 -59.21 -26.10 -35.96
CA PRO A 590 -59.52 -26.14 -34.51
C PRO A 590 -61.01 -25.99 -34.17
N TRP A 591 -61.84 -25.52 -35.10
CA TRP A 591 -63.29 -25.38 -34.95
C TRP A 591 -64.10 -26.66 -35.25
N ARG A 592 -63.49 -27.78 -35.68
CA ARG A 592 -64.21 -29.03 -36.04
C ARG A 592 -64.26 -30.10 -34.94
N CYS A 593 -63.67 -29.89 -33.77
CA CYS A 593 -63.79 -30.84 -32.65
C CYS A 593 -65.08 -30.58 -31.86
N TRP A 594 -66.18 -31.24 -32.23
CA TRP A 594 -67.46 -31.19 -31.49
C TRP A 594 -67.40 -31.86 -30.10
N ASN A 595 -66.34 -32.62 -29.81
CA ASN A 595 -66.14 -33.26 -28.51
C ASN A 595 -65.09 -32.50 -27.68
N GLN A 596 -65.58 -31.82 -26.64
CA GLN A 596 -64.78 -31.04 -25.71
C GLN A 596 -63.66 -31.87 -25.06
N ALA A 597 -63.93 -33.13 -24.68
CA ALA A 597 -62.95 -34.00 -24.04
C ALA A 597 -61.80 -34.39 -24.99
N LYS A 598 -62.08 -34.59 -26.29
CA LYS A 598 -61.04 -34.83 -27.30
C LYS A 598 -60.21 -33.57 -27.56
N ASN A 599 -60.83 -32.39 -27.53
CA ASN A 599 -60.13 -31.11 -27.68
C ASN A 599 -59.21 -30.84 -26.46
N ASP A 600 -59.71 -31.06 -25.25
CA ASP A 600 -58.91 -30.93 -24.02
C ASP A 600 -57.80 -31.99 -23.93
N ALA A 601 -58.03 -33.24 -24.36
CA ALA A 601 -56.97 -34.25 -24.44
C ALA A 601 -55.87 -33.87 -25.45
N ARG A 602 -56.22 -33.34 -26.63
CA ARG A 602 -55.24 -32.83 -27.61
C ARG A 602 -54.47 -31.63 -27.07
N LYS A 603 -55.15 -30.69 -26.41
CA LYS A 603 -54.50 -29.54 -25.75
C LYS A 603 -53.54 -30.01 -24.66
N ASN A 604 -53.93 -31.01 -23.86
CA ASN A 604 -53.09 -31.58 -22.81
C ASN A 604 -51.90 -32.35 -23.37
N MET A 605 -52.05 -33.10 -24.48
CA MET A 605 -50.92 -33.74 -25.15
C MET A 605 -49.96 -32.73 -25.78
N ARG A 606 -50.48 -31.67 -26.43
CA ARG A 606 -49.65 -30.56 -26.94
C ARG A 606 -48.90 -29.87 -25.80
N ALA A 607 -49.58 -29.62 -24.67
CA ALA A 607 -48.98 -29.04 -23.48
C ALA A 607 -47.95 -29.97 -22.82
N ALA A 608 -48.20 -31.28 -22.77
CA ALA A 608 -47.25 -32.25 -22.22
C ALA A 608 -45.99 -32.39 -23.09
N ALA A 609 -46.14 -32.49 -24.41
CA ALA A 609 -45.02 -32.51 -25.35
C ALA A 609 -44.22 -31.19 -25.30
N TRP A 610 -44.92 -30.08 -25.11
CA TRP A 610 -44.32 -28.75 -24.92
C TRP A 610 -43.53 -28.64 -23.62
N ASP A 611 -44.09 -29.14 -22.52
CA ASP A 611 -43.41 -29.16 -21.22
C ASP A 611 -42.19 -30.09 -21.26
N GLU A 612 -42.30 -31.26 -21.88
CA GLU A 612 -41.21 -32.24 -22.03
C GLU A 612 -40.04 -31.68 -22.87
N GLN A 613 -40.34 -30.88 -23.89
CA GLN A 613 -39.32 -30.20 -24.70
C GLN A 613 -38.63 -29.03 -23.95
N ARG A 614 -39.26 -28.52 -22.87
CA ARG A 614 -38.80 -27.36 -22.09
C ARG A 614 -38.03 -27.68 -20.82
N VAL A 615 -38.27 -28.83 -20.18
CA VAL A 615 -37.65 -29.14 -18.87
C VAL A 615 -36.12 -29.03 -18.92
N ASN A 616 -35.51 -29.20 -20.11
CA ASN A 616 -34.06 -29.27 -20.28
C ASN A 616 -33.49 -28.31 -21.35
N ARG A 617 -34.26 -27.35 -21.88
CA ARG A 617 -33.75 -26.47 -22.96
C ARG A 617 -33.85 -24.98 -22.63
N PRO A 618 -32.84 -24.18 -23.00
CA PRO A 618 -32.92 -22.73 -22.89
C PRO A 618 -34.05 -22.20 -23.77
N GLN A 619 -34.79 -21.22 -23.24
CA GLN A 619 -35.89 -20.55 -23.91
C GLN A 619 -35.47 -19.11 -24.24
N LEU A 620 -35.53 -18.75 -25.53
CA LEU A 620 -35.38 -17.37 -25.98
C LEU A 620 -36.60 -16.54 -25.55
N CYS A 621 -36.36 -15.49 -24.77
CA CYS A 621 -37.38 -14.59 -24.23
C CYS A 621 -37.41 -13.23 -24.90
N PHE A 622 -36.28 -12.76 -25.43
CA PHE A 622 -36.18 -11.50 -26.14
C PHE A 622 -35.09 -11.59 -27.19
N GLU A 623 -35.31 -11.00 -28.35
CA GLU A 623 -34.30 -10.84 -29.38
C GLU A 623 -34.56 -9.59 -30.22
N THR A 624 -33.50 -8.82 -30.45
CA THR A 624 -33.47 -7.75 -31.43
C THR A 624 -32.04 -7.47 -31.90
N ASP A 625 -31.86 -7.04 -33.15
CA ASP A 625 -30.53 -6.75 -33.73
C ASP A 625 -29.97 -5.42 -33.24
N VAL A 626 -30.83 -4.42 -33.01
CA VAL A 626 -30.43 -3.11 -32.47
C VAL A 626 -31.42 -2.68 -31.40
N LEU A 627 -30.91 -2.47 -30.18
CA LEU A 627 -31.64 -1.97 -29.03
C LEU A 627 -31.02 -0.66 -28.55
N CYS A 628 -31.79 0.42 -28.52
CA CYS A 628 -31.39 1.66 -27.89
C CYS A 628 -32.34 1.96 -26.72
N VAL A 629 -31.80 2.21 -25.53
CA VAL A 629 -32.55 2.59 -24.33
C VAL A 629 -32.09 3.96 -23.89
N THR A 630 -32.98 4.94 -23.90
CA THR A 630 -32.71 6.28 -23.40
C THR A 630 -33.53 6.54 -22.14
N PHE A 631 -32.84 7.02 -21.11
CA PHE A 631 -33.42 7.52 -19.88
C PHE A 631 -33.27 9.03 -19.84
N GLU A 632 -34.39 9.74 -19.81
CA GLU A 632 -34.41 11.20 -19.82
C GLU A 632 -35.25 11.73 -18.65
N VAL A 633 -34.63 12.58 -17.82
CA VAL A 633 -35.34 13.32 -16.76
C VAL A 633 -35.81 14.65 -17.34
N VAL A 634 -36.95 14.62 -18.03
CA VAL A 634 -37.57 15.80 -18.66
C VAL A 634 -38.02 16.83 -17.61
N ASN A 635 -38.49 16.36 -16.45
CA ASN A 635 -38.97 17.21 -15.36
C ASN A 635 -38.66 16.50 -14.01
N PRO A 636 -38.35 17.19 -12.89
CA PRO A 636 -38.20 16.56 -11.58
C PRO A 636 -39.34 15.61 -11.15
N ALA A 637 -40.52 15.73 -11.76
CA ALA A 637 -41.69 14.87 -11.55
C ALA A 637 -41.83 13.70 -12.53
N ILE A 638 -41.20 13.73 -13.70
CA ILE A 638 -41.40 12.73 -14.78
C ILE A 638 -40.06 12.21 -15.28
N SER A 639 -39.93 10.88 -15.31
CA SER A 639 -38.78 10.19 -15.89
C SER A 639 -39.26 9.34 -17.06
N ASN A 640 -38.67 9.52 -18.23
CA ASN A 640 -39.00 8.78 -19.43
C ASN A 640 -37.94 7.70 -19.67
N VAL A 641 -38.38 6.47 -19.90
CA VAL A 641 -37.58 5.36 -20.40
C VAL A 641 -38.08 5.05 -21.81
N THR A 642 -37.28 5.33 -22.82
CA THR A 642 -37.63 5.04 -24.22
C THR A 642 -36.73 3.92 -24.72
N CYS A 643 -37.31 2.77 -25.04
CA CYS A 643 -36.65 1.70 -25.76
C CYS A 643 -36.98 1.87 -27.24
N SER A 644 -35.99 2.11 -28.09
CA SER A 644 -36.15 2.07 -29.53
C SER A 644 -35.41 0.88 -30.14
N SER A 645 -35.95 0.36 -31.24
CA SER A 645 -35.31 -0.72 -31.99
C SER A 645 -35.40 -0.50 -33.49
N GLY A 646 -34.27 -0.70 -34.16
CA GLY A 646 -34.13 -0.62 -35.62
C GLY A 646 -34.44 -1.94 -36.35
N SER A 647 -34.98 -2.93 -35.65
CA SER A 647 -35.19 -4.29 -36.15
C SER A 647 -36.48 -4.91 -35.58
N LEU A 648 -36.83 -6.11 -36.06
CA LEU A 648 -37.95 -6.89 -35.53
C LEU A 648 -37.69 -7.21 -34.06
N VAL A 649 -38.66 -6.91 -33.20
CA VAL A 649 -38.56 -7.19 -31.76
C VAL A 649 -39.33 -8.47 -31.48
N TYR A 650 -38.64 -9.51 -31.01
CA TYR A 650 -39.25 -10.72 -30.50
C TYR A 650 -39.32 -10.64 -28.98
N LEU A 651 -40.51 -10.87 -28.41
CA LEU A 651 -40.72 -10.87 -26.96
C LEU A 651 -41.62 -12.05 -26.57
N VAL A 652 -41.14 -12.86 -25.63
CA VAL A 652 -41.92 -13.94 -25.00
C VAL A 652 -42.10 -13.61 -23.53
N TRP A 653 -43.36 -13.55 -23.10
CA TRP A 653 -43.69 -13.44 -21.70
C TRP A 653 -44.14 -14.79 -21.16
N SER A 654 -43.46 -15.31 -20.14
CA SER A 654 -43.84 -16.56 -19.48
C SER A 654 -44.01 -16.38 -17.96
N PRO A 655 -44.77 -17.25 -17.29
CA PRO A 655 -44.89 -17.23 -15.83
C PRO A 655 -43.54 -17.41 -15.12
N LEU A 656 -42.61 -18.16 -15.73
CA LEU A 656 -41.24 -18.34 -15.23
C LEU A 656 -40.45 -17.03 -15.33
N LEU A 657 -40.45 -16.40 -16.51
CA LEU A 657 -39.80 -15.11 -16.73
C LEU A 657 -40.34 -14.05 -15.76
N HIS A 658 -41.67 -13.99 -15.57
CA HIS A 658 -42.30 -13.09 -14.62
C HIS A 658 -41.80 -13.31 -13.18
N ARG A 659 -41.71 -14.58 -12.73
CA ARG A 659 -41.19 -14.91 -11.40
C ARG A 659 -39.72 -14.51 -11.24
N ILE A 660 -38.90 -14.76 -12.26
CA ILE A 660 -37.48 -14.38 -12.25
C ILE A 660 -37.35 -12.86 -12.12
N LEU A 661 -38.00 -12.10 -13.01
CA LEU A 661 -37.96 -10.64 -13.00
C LEU A 661 -38.50 -10.04 -11.70
N TYR A 662 -39.60 -10.60 -11.16
CA TYR A 662 -40.16 -10.17 -9.88
C TYR A 662 -39.18 -10.41 -8.73
N HIS A 663 -38.56 -11.58 -8.67
CA HIS A 663 -37.56 -11.91 -7.65
C HIS A 663 -36.34 -10.99 -7.74
N MET A 664 -35.78 -10.80 -8.95
CA MET A 664 -34.68 -9.87 -9.18
C MET A 664 -35.01 -8.45 -8.70
N GLY A 665 -36.22 -7.97 -9.01
CA GLY A 665 -36.69 -6.67 -8.55
C GLY A 665 -36.75 -6.56 -7.02
N GLN A 666 -37.21 -7.62 -6.33
CA GLN A 666 -37.21 -7.67 -4.86
C GLN A 666 -35.81 -7.66 -4.26
N VAL A 667 -34.89 -8.46 -4.81
CA VAL A 667 -33.51 -8.57 -4.33
C VAL A 667 -32.78 -7.24 -4.50
N ILE A 668 -32.80 -6.66 -5.71
CA ILE A 668 -32.21 -5.35 -5.99
C ILE A 668 -32.78 -4.28 -5.05
N ALA A 669 -34.11 -4.28 -4.85
CA ALA A 669 -34.74 -3.34 -3.93
C ALA A 669 -34.24 -3.51 -2.49
N SER A 670 -34.08 -4.75 -2.03
CA SER A 670 -33.61 -5.05 -0.68
C SER A 670 -32.12 -4.74 -0.44
N THR A 671 -31.29 -4.82 -1.49
CA THR A 671 -29.85 -4.56 -1.42
C THR A 671 -29.53 -3.07 -1.43
N PHE A 672 -30.17 -2.29 -2.31
CA PHE A 672 -29.78 -0.89 -2.55
C PHE A 672 -30.72 0.15 -1.95
N LEU A 673 -31.99 -0.17 -1.65
CA LEU A 673 -32.86 0.80 -0.98
C LEU A 673 -32.68 0.70 0.54
N PRO A 674 -32.42 1.82 1.24
CA PRO A 674 -32.36 1.84 2.69
C PRO A 674 -33.70 1.36 3.26
N SER A 675 -33.64 0.52 4.30
CA SER A 675 -34.86 0.10 5.00
C SER A 675 -35.60 1.36 5.48
N LYS A 676 -36.89 1.48 5.13
CA LYS A 676 -37.73 2.64 5.50
C LYS A 676 -38.04 2.70 7.02
N ALA A 677 -37.28 2.01 7.85
CA ALA A 677 -37.44 1.99 9.29
C ALA A 677 -36.67 3.17 9.91
N GLY A 678 -37.36 4.30 10.10
CA GLY A 678 -36.89 5.38 10.98
C GLY A 678 -36.72 6.73 10.29
N LYS A 679 -37.45 7.72 10.83
CA LYS A 679 -37.52 9.15 10.45
C LYS A 679 -38.34 9.45 9.19
N GLY A 680 -39.57 9.92 9.45
CA GLY A 680 -40.51 10.40 8.44
C GLY A 680 -39.99 11.63 7.69
N SER A 681 -39.19 11.39 6.65
CA SER A 681 -39.03 12.40 5.60
C SER A 681 -40.39 12.57 4.89
N PRO A 682 -40.79 13.79 4.49
CA PRO A 682 -42.02 14.00 3.75
C PRO A 682 -42.02 13.11 2.51
N ARG A 683 -43.11 12.35 2.33
CA ARG A 683 -43.32 11.42 1.23
C ARG A 683 -43.25 12.22 -0.08
N LYS A 684 -42.08 12.27 -0.72
CA LYS A 684 -41.93 12.83 -2.06
C LYS A 684 -42.95 12.13 -2.94
N SER A 685 -43.73 12.90 -3.71
CA SER A 685 -44.70 12.34 -4.65
C SER A 685 -43.97 11.34 -5.56
N PRO A 686 -44.57 10.17 -5.83
CA PRO A 686 -43.96 9.20 -6.72
C PRO A 686 -43.72 9.85 -8.07
N ARG A 687 -42.47 9.85 -8.54
CA ARG A 687 -42.15 10.30 -9.90
C ARG A 687 -42.91 9.42 -10.88
N GLN A 688 -43.60 10.05 -11.83
CA GLN A 688 -44.28 9.30 -12.88
C GLN A 688 -43.21 8.76 -13.84
N LEU A 689 -43.13 7.43 -13.94
CA LEU A 689 -42.23 6.76 -14.87
C LEU A 689 -43.02 6.40 -16.13
N GLN A 690 -42.62 6.93 -17.28
CA GLN A 690 -43.24 6.62 -18.57
C GLN A 690 -42.33 5.67 -19.35
N TYR A 691 -42.88 4.53 -19.78
CA TYR A 691 -42.19 3.58 -20.66
C TYR A 691 -42.71 3.74 -22.09
N ARG A 692 -41.80 3.88 -23.05
CA ARG A 692 -42.12 3.97 -24.48
C ARG A 692 -41.31 2.94 -25.24
N LEU A 693 -41.96 2.19 -26.12
CA LEU A 693 -41.30 1.29 -27.06
C LEU A 693 -41.52 1.84 -28.47
N LEU A 694 -40.45 2.12 -29.20
CA LEU A 694 -40.48 2.69 -30.54
C LEU A 694 -39.80 1.72 -31.51
N THR A 695 -40.51 1.28 -32.55
CA THR A 695 -39.90 0.49 -33.63
C THR A 695 -40.63 0.77 -34.94
N ASN A 696 -39.87 0.75 -36.03
CA ASN A 696 -40.41 0.83 -37.40
C ASN A 696 -40.69 -0.56 -37.99
N HIS A 697 -40.46 -1.63 -37.22
CA HIS A 697 -40.61 -3.02 -37.63
C HIS A 697 -41.71 -3.72 -36.81
N ALA A 698 -42.06 -4.93 -37.23
CA ALA A 698 -43.03 -5.74 -36.51
C ALA A 698 -42.53 -6.09 -35.10
N ILE A 699 -43.45 -6.11 -34.14
CA ILE A 699 -43.23 -6.67 -32.80
C ILE A 699 -43.95 -8.02 -32.76
N GLU A 700 -43.21 -9.09 -32.52
CA GLU A 700 -43.76 -10.41 -32.27
C GLU A 700 -43.84 -10.64 -30.77
N LEU A 701 -45.07 -10.64 -30.24
CA LEU A 701 -45.35 -10.86 -28.82
C LEU A 701 -45.98 -12.24 -28.62
N VAL A 702 -45.29 -13.11 -27.90
CA VAL A 702 -45.80 -14.42 -27.47
C VAL A 702 -46.11 -14.35 -25.98
N LEU A 703 -47.39 -14.44 -25.63
CA LEU A 703 -47.83 -14.46 -24.23
C LEU A 703 -48.18 -15.89 -23.81
N GLU A 704 -47.48 -16.40 -22.82
CA GLU A 704 -47.82 -17.66 -22.17
C GLU A 704 -48.61 -17.39 -20.91
N LEU A 705 -49.84 -17.90 -20.88
CA LEU A 705 -50.71 -17.78 -19.72
C LEU A 705 -50.48 -18.95 -18.75
N PRO A 706 -50.55 -18.72 -17.43
CA PRO A 706 -50.54 -19.80 -16.44
C PRO A 706 -51.64 -20.84 -16.73
N ARG A 707 -51.37 -22.12 -16.41
CA ARG A 707 -52.27 -23.26 -16.67
C ARG A 707 -53.73 -23.08 -16.19
N HIS A 708 -53.98 -22.16 -15.26
CA HIS A 708 -55.30 -21.89 -14.67
C HIS A 708 -55.89 -20.52 -15.02
N HIS A 709 -55.26 -19.75 -15.91
CA HIS A 709 -55.87 -18.57 -16.52
C HIS A 709 -56.61 -19.01 -17.79
N ARG A 710 -57.84 -19.52 -17.63
CA ARG A 710 -58.83 -19.61 -18.71
C ARG A 710 -59.96 -18.63 -18.42
#